data_AF-A0A7K5DNB9-F1
#
_entry.id   AF-A0A7K5DNB9-F1
#
_cell.length_a   1.000
_cell.length_b   1.000
_cell.length_c   1.000
_cell.angle_alpha   90.00
_cell.angle_beta   90.00
_cell.angle_gamma   90.00
#
_symmetry.space_group_name_H-M   'P 1'
#
loop_
_entity.id
_entity.type
_entity.pdbx_description
1 polymer ?
#
loop_
_entity_poly.entity_id
_entity_poly.type
_entity_poly.pdbx_seq_one_letter_code
_entity_poly.pdbx_strand_id
1 'polypeptide(L)'
;AGGTGGSGRAALTVCPAGPWAVGEHTAILHGGFLLAARLIQPRALRELRKADWPLAGVPITDALREIGERCPSPREHGRWKREAVAIVWAKVLLPAPPAASLEWGWRDDGFFSVGAMIPDVNHTALFELVKALAVPRVFVELLLALPPGVCREQLEHMVAYVTSETSSSDIRLFLDVWWEVMKHKEGQEDATVSAFSALVCQHGGESSLDDGLQPPKRFKGDPVNAPPAAPGLFMVLVEGLKQIHGSITQPRMQCYALANLAELLSVFTELEPAGSSLPTTEYLDKVSAMVSLWTSDPDSQFSHGGLEEKVREAERTTSLLCVTKLSREELFVGLEFLCSLLRAWAEELQDTLSSSEQLCYESYRLLDTLNTLGKNLVCFSETRDLGEDETRVVLELTQVTKDFLKESSPSPKSKDLATSLVSSVAMAIIAQKLDRHVDVCSVFASEKTWAFSKAWVDCLVQNKALFQKPELVLKLLETLVSFATSCQDEETQELQVQVTKAIVDCYTELSLMDKNKVISGVLTSWGGPGLLLNLQVVREGFQEDLNVTFNQITKSVSDEGLTRAVASVARLILLYPEATVKQVCHLAVVNLGAHQFLAQILCSFPALSFLETQKDPGRPHNLVVRCLEEAVWGKLSTAREEEQFLQFLTFLMQPDSATPLVSPAEVTKAFVLPYLKSDSPQIELSLQVLSKALGIQPCSEEHWIKSCHLFPLLLSLCKLLDGYTSYWHQPREQLFPSLETKDLILNILCQLCEVVGPESAPSPELWVQSLAWLHRKVASLDWTVGLRLKKLYGDHFKNEVPATLFEICTLPEDEWTSQSLPAYGPGSGLLAWMECCCVSPALRDTMLALLTVNVDNPEEVNLFSKGFLVALIQVLPWCSHSEWKRLMHVAENLLQRQVLHVPYTLEYVQYMPLLNLRPFACHLQLSVLFLRGFQLLCSSSCSSWLAPEAWLHVVQLYCGSLTDLLTSVKATAGPPSQRSGDGSSPQEVSFVCIQMFCHLLHVAAMLPGEGCGEPLVVVALEILSQYEAFSNADVSPSNTLRRANERHFLEAITDNVGDRELRSTLLQKLSKLGA
;
A
#
# COMPACT_ATOMS: atom_id res chain seq x y z
N ALA A 1 43.84 63.11 15.70
CA ALA A 1 42.96 62.22 16.49
C ALA A 1 42.78 60.96 15.67
N GLY A 2 43.51 59.88 15.95
CA GLY A 2 43.14 58.85 16.95
C GLY A 2 42.32 57.79 16.20
N GLY A 3 42.90 56.66 15.76
CA GLY A 3 43.08 55.42 16.56
C GLY A 3 41.74 54.67 16.59
N THR A 4 41.57 53.40 16.22
CA THR A 4 42.36 52.16 16.31
C THR A 4 41.70 51.18 15.30
N GLY A 5 42.36 50.24 14.61
CA GLY A 5 43.28 49.22 15.11
C GLY A 5 42.60 47.84 15.08
N GLY A 6 42.21 47.34 13.90
CA GLY A 6 41.72 45.97 13.68
C GLY A 6 42.82 45.06 13.18
N SER A 7 43.52 44.39 14.09
CA SER A 7 44.47 43.32 13.75
C SER A 7 43.70 42.05 13.44
N GLY A 8 43.69 41.68 12.16
CA GLY A 8 43.21 40.37 11.72
C GLY A 8 44.13 39.28 12.28
N ARG A 9 43.66 38.59 13.32
CA ARG A 9 44.13 37.23 13.62
C ARG A 9 43.71 36.35 12.45
N ALA A 10 44.60 36.17 11.48
CA ALA A 10 44.56 35.02 10.62
C ALA A 10 44.67 33.80 11.54
N ALA A 11 43.55 33.11 11.75
CA ALA A 11 43.56 31.76 12.26
C ALA A 11 44.40 30.94 11.27
N LEU A 12 45.64 30.67 11.65
CA LEU A 12 46.37 29.52 11.13
C LEU A 12 45.46 28.33 11.39
N THR A 13 44.81 27.87 10.34
CA THR A 13 44.19 26.56 10.26
C THR A 13 45.27 25.56 10.63
N VAL A 14 45.25 25.12 11.89
CA VAL A 14 45.99 23.95 12.34
C VAL A 14 45.42 22.80 11.53
N CYS A 15 46.13 22.40 10.46
CA CYS A 15 45.90 21.11 9.84
C CYS A 15 45.88 20.06 10.97
N PRO A 16 44.92 19.13 11.00
CA PRO A 16 44.94 18.05 11.96
C PRO A 16 46.27 17.33 11.76
N ALA A 17 47.17 17.53 12.71
CA ALA A 17 48.51 17.02 12.63
C ALA A 17 48.38 15.49 12.64
N GLY A 18 48.89 14.81 11.60
CA GLY A 18 48.85 13.35 11.51
C GLY A 18 49.53 12.69 12.72
N PRO A 19 49.38 11.37 12.91
CA PRO A 19 49.88 10.64 14.09
C PRO A 19 51.40 10.77 14.33
N TRP A 20 52.15 11.28 13.35
CA TRP A 20 53.60 11.50 13.40
C TRP A 20 54.01 12.97 13.60
N ALA A 21 53.08 13.84 14.01
CA ALA A 21 53.39 15.25 14.21
C ALA A 21 54.10 15.52 15.55
N VAL A 22 55.16 16.32 15.50
CA VAL A 22 55.87 16.79 16.69
C VAL A 22 55.03 17.88 17.39
N GLY A 23 54.57 17.60 18.60
CA GLY A 23 53.78 18.49 19.45
C GLY A 23 54.13 18.40 20.94
N GLU A 24 53.35 19.08 21.79
CA GLU A 24 53.57 19.14 23.24
C GLU A 24 53.60 17.75 23.89
N HIS A 25 52.69 16.86 23.51
CA HIS A 25 52.62 15.49 24.04
C HIS A 25 53.86 14.64 23.69
N THR A 26 54.35 14.73 22.45
CA THR A 26 55.59 14.04 22.05
C THR A 26 56.83 14.58 22.77
N ALA A 27 56.84 15.87 23.15
CA ALA A 27 57.92 16.47 23.92
C ALA A 27 57.95 15.99 25.38
N ILE A 28 56.77 15.84 26.01
CA ILE A 28 56.65 15.25 27.35
C ILE A 28 57.13 13.79 27.34
N LEU A 29 56.70 13.01 26.33
CA LEU A 29 57.15 11.63 26.14
C LEU A 29 58.68 11.53 25.94
N HIS A 30 59.25 12.41 25.12
CA HIS A 30 60.70 12.52 24.94
C HIS A 30 61.44 12.79 26.26
N GLY A 31 60.93 13.70 27.09
CA GLY A 31 61.46 13.98 28.42
C GLY A 31 61.50 12.73 29.32
N GLY A 32 60.42 11.94 29.32
CA GLY A 32 60.33 10.67 30.04
C GLY A 32 61.41 9.67 29.61
N PHE A 33 61.60 9.47 28.29
CA PHE A 33 62.64 8.56 27.79
C PHE A 33 64.07 9.05 28.04
N LEU A 34 64.33 10.36 28.01
CA LEU A 34 65.66 10.90 28.37
C LEU A 34 65.98 10.71 29.85
N LEU A 35 65.00 10.85 30.74
CA LEU A 35 65.15 10.58 32.16
C LEU A 35 65.41 9.09 32.40
N ALA A 36 64.66 8.21 31.74
CA ALA A 36 64.90 6.77 31.77
C ALA A 36 66.31 6.40 31.29
N ALA A 37 66.79 7.00 30.19
CA ALA A 37 68.14 6.77 29.66
C ALA A 37 69.25 7.18 30.64
N ARG A 38 69.02 8.22 31.46
CA ARG A 38 69.96 8.64 32.50
C ARG A 38 70.00 7.66 33.67
N LEU A 39 68.86 7.10 34.07
CA LEU A 39 68.77 6.19 35.22
C LEU A 39 69.43 4.83 34.99
N ILE A 40 69.66 4.43 33.73
CA ILE A 40 70.15 3.10 33.36
C ILE A 40 71.64 3.12 32.95
N GLN A 41 72.30 4.27 32.99
CA GLN A 41 73.73 4.37 32.67
C GLN A 41 74.57 3.43 33.56
N PRO A 42 75.59 2.75 32.98
CA PRO A 42 76.17 2.96 31.66
C PRO A 42 75.48 2.22 30.49
N ARG A 43 74.40 1.46 30.73
CA ARG A 43 73.69 0.72 29.68
C ARG A 43 72.76 1.64 28.88
N ALA A 44 72.59 1.36 27.60
CA ALA A 44 71.63 2.06 26.74
C ALA A 44 70.24 1.44 26.84
N LEU A 45 69.18 2.23 26.59
CA LEU A 45 67.78 1.75 26.60
C LEU A 45 67.50 0.62 25.60
N ARG A 46 68.28 0.52 24.52
CA ARG A 46 68.22 -0.61 23.57
C ARG A 46 68.63 -1.96 24.18
N GLU A 47 69.27 -1.97 25.36
CA GLU A 47 69.74 -3.16 26.07
C GLU A 47 68.92 -3.46 27.34
N LEU A 48 67.73 -2.84 27.46
CA LEU A 48 66.88 -2.94 28.63
C LEU A 48 66.43 -4.38 28.94
N ARG A 49 66.63 -4.83 30.18
CA ARG A 49 66.10 -6.10 30.69
C ARG A 49 64.85 -5.89 31.52
N LYS A 50 64.03 -6.94 31.71
CA LYS A 50 62.81 -6.88 32.54
C LYS A 50 63.08 -6.34 33.95
N ALA A 51 64.15 -6.81 34.58
CA ALA A 51 64.56 -6.38 35.93
C ALA A 51 64.89 -4.88 36.04
N ASP A 52 65.20 -4.21 34.92
CA ASP A 52 65.53 -2.78 34.89
C ASP A 52 64.26 -1.90 34.81
N TRP A 53 63.11 -2.44 34.41
CA TRP A 53 61.86 -1.70 34.20
C TRP A 53 61.32 -0.96 35.45
N PRO A 54 61.35 -1.51 36.68
CA PRO A 54 60.87 -0.79 37.86
C PRO A 54 61.59 0.54 38.12
N LEU A 55 62.82 0.70 37.61
CA LEU A 55 63.60 1.94 37.70
C LEU A 55 63.46 2.79 36.43
N ALA A 56 63.58 2.14 35.26
CA ALA A 56 63.58 2.78 33.95
C ALA A 56 62.20 3.23 33.46
N GLY A 57 61.16 2.48 33.81
CA GLY A 57 59.80 2.66 33.34
C GLY A 57 59.07 3.81 34.03
N VAL A 58 59.42 4.13 35.29
CA VAL A 58 58.72 5.15 36.09
C VAL A 58 58.64 6.51 35.37
N PRO A 59 59.77 7.10 34.89
CA PRO A 59 59.72 8.37 34.16
C PRO A 59 58.91 8.31 32.86
N ILE A 60 58.87 7.15 32.20
CA ILE A 60 58.11 6.94 30.95
C ILE A 60 56.60 6.86 31.28
N THR A 61 56.23 6.09 32.31
CA THR A 61 54.84 5.95 32.74
C THR A 61 54.27 7.22 33.35
N ASP A 62 55.08 8.00 34.08
CA ASP A 62 54.65 9.29 34.64
C ASP A 62 54.43 10.33 33.53
N ALA A 63 55.31 10.38 32.53
CA ALA A 63 55.12 11.22 31.34
C ALA A 63 53.82 10.86 30.60
N LEU A 64 53.50 9.57 30.49
CA LEU A 64 52.26 9.10 29.86
C LEU A 64 51.02 9.40 30.71
N ARG A 65 51.13 9.30 32.04
CA ARG A 65 50.07 9.70 32.97
C ARG A 65 49.78 11.19 32.86
N GLU A 66 50.82 12.02 32.83
CA GLU A 66 50.72 13.48 32.70
C GLU A 66 50.00 13.88 31.40
N ILE A 67 50.34 13.26 30.27
CA ILE A 67 49.66 13.53 29.00
C ILE A 67 48.20 13.08 29.06
N GLY A 68 47.96 11.95 29.72
CA GLY A 68 46.62 11.41 29.92
C GLY A 68 45.71 12.32 30.76
N GLU A 69 46.23 12.92 31.83
CA GLU A 69 45.50 13.86 32.71
C GLU A 69 45.17 15.20 32.01
N ARG A 70 45.95 15.57 31.00
CA ARG A 70 45.73 16.79 30.19
C ARG A 70 44.71 16.60 29.06
N CYS A 71 44.24 15.38 28.80
CA CYS A 71 43.25 15.10 27.76
C CYS A 71 41.82 15.42 28.23
N PRO A 72 41.04 16.27 27.52
CA PRO A 72 39.73 16.73 27.99
C PRO A 72 38.61 15.69 27.86
N SER A 73 38.81 14.61 27.08
CA SER A 73 37.82 13.53 26.94
C SER A 73 38.43 12.12 27.05
N PRO A 74 37.66 11.12 27.54
CA PRO A 74 38.10 9.72 27.57
C PRO A 74 38.46 9.15 26.19
N ARG A 75 37.81 9.64 25.12
CA ARG A 75 38.11 9.25 23.73
C ARG A 75 39.48 9.73 23.27
N GLU A 76 39.86 10.97 23.61
CA GLU A 76 41.18 11.50 23.30
C GLU A 76 42.28 10.83 24.14
N HIS A 77 41.96 10.48 25.39
CA HIS A 77 42.86 9.71 26.26
C HIS A 77 43.16 8.31 25.67
N GLY A 78 42.16 7.61 25.14
CA GLY A 78 42.35 6.34 24.43
C GLY A 78 43.14 6.48 23.13
N ARG A 79 42.89 7.55 22.37
CA ARG A 79 43.63 7.87 21.14
C ARG A 79 45.11 8.13 21.40
N TRP A 80 45.45 8.84 22.48
CA TRP A 80 46.85 9.08 22.86
C TRP A 80 47.58 7.80 23.26
N LYS A 81 46.96 6.91 24.06
CA LYS A 81 47.57 5.62 24.41
C LYS A 81 47.93 4.81 23.14
N ARG A 82 47.07 4.85 22.12
CA ARG A 82 47.32 4.23 20.82
C ARG A 82 48.49 4.87 20.08
N GLU A 83 48.53 6.20 19.99
CA GLU A 83 49.64 6.94 19.37
C GLU A 83 50.98 6.65 20.08
N ALA A 84 51.01 6.64 21.42
CA ALA A 84 52.22 6.35 22.18
C ALA A 84 52.78 4.94 21.92
N VAL A 85 51.92 3.91 21.91
CA VAL A 85 52.33 2.53 21.60
C VAL A 85 52.81 2.43 20.15
N ALA A 86 52.09 3.03 19.19
CA ALA A 86 52.47 3.04 17.77
C ALA A 86 53.83 3.71 17.54
N ILE A 87 54.10 4.85 18.20
CA ILE A 87 55.38 5.57 18.11
C ILE A 87 56.54 4.74 18.67
N VAL A 88 56.37 4.16 19.86
CA VAL A 88 57.41 3.34 20.49
C VAL A 88 57.68 2.07 19.68
N TRP A 89 56.63 1.43 19.16
CA TRP A 89 56.78 0.23 18.34
C TRP A 89 57.42 0.54 16.98
N ALA A 90 57.04 1.63 16.33
CA ALA A 90 57.68 2.08 15.09
C ALA A 90 59.18 2.34 15.31
N LYS A 91 59.56 2.88 16.48
CA LYS A 91 60.97 3.07 16.87
C LYS A 91 61.72 1.75 17.10
N VAL A 92 61.05 0.70 17.60
CA VAL A 92 61.64 -0.64 17.76
C VAL A 92 61.85 -1.31 16.39
N LEU A 93 60.89 -1.16 15.46
CA LEU A 93 60.94 -1.76 14.13
C LEU A 93 61.90 -1.00 13.17
N LEU A 94 62.04 0.31 13.35
CA LEU A 94 62.84 1.20 12.49
C LEU A 94 64.00 1.83 13.28
N PRO A 95 65.11 1.09 13.51
CA PRO A 95 66.27 1.65 14.19
C PRO A 95 66.91 2.78 13.37
N ALA A 96 67.52 3.75 14.05
CA ALA A 96 68.07 4.95 13.43
C ALA A 96 69.07 4.61 12.30
N PRO A 97 68.97 5.26 11.12
CA PRO A 97 69.84 4.94 10.01
C PRO A 97 71.28 5.46 10.28
N PRO A 98 72.32 4.83 9.70
CA PRO A 98 73.72 5.20 9.95
C PRO A 98 73.98 6.67 9.58
N ALA A 99 74.92 7.32 10.29
CA ALA A 99 75.18 8.76 10.21
C ALA A 99 75.37 9.37 8.80
N ALA A 100 75.64 8.54 7.78
CA ALA A 100 75.77 8.94 6.38
C ALA A 100 74.44 9.27 5.66
N SER A 101 73.28 8.89 6.20
CA SER A 101 71.95 9.09 5.56
C SER A 101 71.11 10.21 6.19
N LEU A 102 71.66 10.95 7.17
CA LEU A 102 70.93 11.99 7.89
C LEU A 102 70.54 13.20 7.02
N GLU A 103 71.23 13.44 5.90
CA GLU A 103 71.03 14.66 5.09
C GLU A 103 69.68 14.71 4.33
N TRP A 104 69.04 13.56 4.07
CA TRP A 104 67.84 13.48 3.22
C TRP A 104 66.62 12.80 3.88
N GLY A 105 66.80 12.09 5.00
CA GLY A 105 65.74 11.28 5.63
C GLY A 105 64.50 12.04 6.10
N TRP A 106 64.60 13.33 6.39
CA TRP A 106 63.48 14.17 6.84
C TRP A 106 62.48 14.55 5.72
N ARG A 107 62.84 14.36 4.44
CA ARG A 107 61.95 14.71 3.30
C ARG A 107 61.01 13.58 2.88
N ASP A 108 61.44 12.33 3.02
CA ASP A 108 60.75 11.17 2.44
C ASP A 108 60.08 10.27 3.49
N ASP A 109 60.39 10.46 4.78
CA ASP A 109 59.79 9.71 5.91
C ASP A 109 59.12 10.67 6.91
N GLY A 110 57.79 10.52 7.05
CA GLY A 110 56.98 11.29 8.00
C GLY A 110 57.27 10.95 9.47
N PHE A 111 57.86 9.79 9.77
CA PHE A 111 58.21 9.39 11.13
C PHE A 111 59.57 9.93 11.60
N PHE A 112 60.46 10.31 10.68
CA PHE A 112 61.84 10.73 10.98
C PHE A 112 61.94 11.77 12.11
N SER A 113 61.05 12.77 12.13
CA SER A 113 61.07 13.85 13.12
C SER A 113 60.75 13.36 14.54
N VAL A 114 59.82 12.42 14.70
CA VAL A 114 59.43 11.84 15.99
C VAL A 114 60.38 10.72 16.40
N GLY A 115 60.79 9.87 15.45
CA GLY A 115 61.73 8.78 15.66
C GLY A 115 63.13 9.26 16.08
N ALA A 116 63.56 10.45 15.65
CA ALA A 116 64.82 11.05 16.10
C ALA A 116 64.76 11.63 17.52
N MET A 117 63.58 11.98 18.03
CA MET A 117 63.43 12.47 19.40
C MET A 117 63.57 11.32 20.42
N ILE A 118 63.00 10.15 20.15
CA ILE A 118 63.02 9.06 21.12
C ILE A 118 64.36 8.29 21.01
N PRO A 119 65.09 8.04 22.12
CA PRO A 119 66.26 7.17 22.14
C PRO A 119 65.95 5.77 21.59
N ASP A 120 66.96 5.03 21.12
CA ASP A 120 66.75 3.65 20.66
C ASP A 120 66.35 2.74 21.83
N VAL A 121 65.24 2.00 21.65
CA VAL A 121 64.63 1.11 22.64
C VAL A 121 64.42 -0.30 22.04
N ASN A 122 64.22 -1.30 22.89
CA ASN A 122 64.01 -2.70 22.46
C ASN A 122 62.58 -3.20 22.73
N HIS A 123 62.30 -4.44 22.30
CA HIS A 123 61.01 -5.11 22.50
C HIS A 123 60.61 -5.22 24.00
N THR A 124 61.57 -5.35 24.93
CA THR A 124 61.28 -5.33 26.38
C THR A 124 60.57 -4.05 26.80
N ALA A 125 61.05 -2.89 26.32
CA ALA A 125 60.44 -1.59 26.63
C ALA A 125 59.02 -1.47 26.06
N LEU A 126 58.76 -2.03 24.87
CA LEU A 126 57.43 -2.07 24.26
C LEU A 126 56.45 -2.92 25.08
N PHE A 127 56.81 -4.15 25.44
CA PHE A 127 55.91 -5.05 26.15
C PHE A 127 55.62 -4.57 27.58
N GLU A 128 56.63 -4.07 28.28
CA GLU A 128 56.43 -3.44 29.60
C GLU A 128 55.57 -2.17 29.54
N LEU A 129 55.69 -1.38 28.47
CA LEU A 129 54.84 -0.23 28.22
C LEU A 129 53.37 -0.64 28.00
N VAL A 130 53.12 -1.69 27.20
CA VAL A 130 51.77 -2.22 26.97
C VAL A 130 51.16 -2.72 28.28
N LYS A 131 51.94 -3.39 29.14
CA LYS A 131 51.50 -3.80 30.50
C LYS A 131 51.16 -2.59 31.37
N ALA A 132 52.05 -1.60 31.44
CA ALA A 132 51.85 -0.41 32.27
C ALA A 132 50.63 0.43 31.86
N LEU A 133 50.32 0.47 30.57
CA LEU A 133 49.15 1.18 30.04
C LEU A 133 47.85 0.36 30.08
N ALA A 134 47.94 -0.96 30.32
CA ALA A 134 46.86 -1.93 30.26
C ALA A 134 46.10 -1.89 28.90
N VAL A 135 46.85 -1.90 27.79
CA VAL A 135 46.30 -1.76 26.42
C VAL A 135 46.64 -2.94 25.49
N PRO A 136 46.38 -4.20 25.87
CA PRO A 136 46.62 -5.37 25.00
C PRO A 136 45.84 -5.28 23.69
N ARG A 137 44.63 -4.68 23.71
CA ARG A 137 43.83 -4.41 22.51
C ARG A 137 44.56 -3.54 21.48
N VAL A 138 45.16 -2.45 21.92
CA VAL A 138 45.93 -1.53 21.03
C VAL A 138 47.13 -2.26 20.43
N PHE A 139 47.80 -3.08 21.24
CA PHE A 139 48.90 -3.90 20.78
C PHE A 139 48.45 -4.87 19.68
N VAL A 140 47.31 -5.56 19.85
CA VAL A 140 46.78 -6.47 18.82
C VAL A 140 46.31 -5.73 17.57
N GLU A 141 45.62 -4.59 17.70
CA GLU A 141 45.22 -3.75 16.56
C GLU A 141 46.43 -3.36 15.69
N LEU A 142 47.55 -3.00 16.32
CA LEU A 142 48.79 -2.67 15.61
C LEU A 142 49.51 -3.94 15.09
N LEU A 143 49.52 -5.04 15.84
CA LEU A 143 50.12 -6.32 15.45
C LEU A 143 49.50 -6.88 14.17
N LEU A 144 48.16 -6.93 14.11
CA LEU A 144 47.41 -7.46 12.97
C LEU A 144 47.45 -6.54 11.75
N ALA A 145 47.84 -5.27 11.92
CA ALA A 145 48.06 -4.32 10.84
C ALA A 145 49.44 -4.45 10.17
N LEU A 146 50.35 -5.27 10.73
CA LEU A 146 51.68 -5.54 10.16
C LEU A 146 51.62 -6.57 9.02
N PRO A 147 52.59 -6.56 8.08
CA PRO A 147 52.73 -7.63 7.11
C PRO A 147 52.84 -9.02 7.79
N PRO A 148 52.26 -10.10 7.22
CA PRO A 148 52.15 -11.40 7.89
C PRO A 148 53.45 -11.97 8.46
N GLY A 149 54.58 -11.81 7.73
CA GLY A 149 55.90 -12.24 8.19
C GLY A 149 56.39 -11.47 9.43
N VAL A 150 56.21 -10.14 9.43
CA VAL A 150 56.58 -9.26 10.54
C VAL A 150 55.64 -9.49 11.73
N CYS A 151 54.34 -9.67 11.48
CA CYS A 151 53.34 -9.99 12.51
C CYS A 151 53.72 -11.26 13.29
N ARG A 152 54.06 -12.34 12.58
CA ARG A 152 54.51 -13.59 13.22
C ARG A 152 55.78 -13.37 14.04
N GLU A 153 56.79 -12.72 13.46
CA GLU A 153 58.06 -12.47 14.14
C GLU A 153 57.86 -11.64 15.43
N GLN A 154 57.01 -10.61 15.39
CA GLN A 154 56.72 -9.78 16.55
C GLN A 154 55.96 -10.55 17.64
N LEU A 155 55.08 -11.47 17.25
CA LEU A 155 54.40 -12.36 18.20
C LEU A 155 55.38 -13.36 18.84
N GLU A 156 56.33 -13.91 18.08
CA GLU A 156 57.39 -14.78 18.60
C GLU A 156 58.29 -14.03 19.61
N HIS A 157 58.65 -12.77 19.34
CA HIS A 157 59.37 -11.93 20.29
C HIS A 157 58.58 -11.70 21.59
N MET A 158 57.26 -11.55 21.50
CA MET A 158 56.41 -11.46 22.68
C MET A 158 56.41 -12.76 23.49
N VAL A 159 56.28 -13.91 22.83
CA VAL A 159 56.33 -15.21 23.50
C VAL A 159 57.68 -15.42 24.18
N ALA A 160 58.79 -15.14 23.48
CA ALA A 160 60.14 -15.24 24.04
C ALA A 160 60.34 -14.30 25.24
N TYR A 161 59.77 -13.10 25.20
CA TYR A 161 59.75 -12.18 26.33
C TYR A 161 58.98 -12.77 27.51
N VAL A 162 57.78 -13.31 27.30
CA VAL A 162 56.97 -13.89 28.39
C VAL A 162 57.69 -15.07 29.03
N THR A 163 58.33 -15.94 28.25
CA THR A 163 58.93 -17.21 28.73
C THR A 163 60.27 -17.07 29.44
N SER A 164 61.02 -15.98 29.25
CA SER A 164 62.37 -15.83 29.83
C SER A 164 62.38 -15.72 31.37
N GLU A 165 61.45 -14.95 31.93
CA GLU A 165 61.24 -14.71 33.36
C GLU A 165 59.74 -14.46 33.56
N THR A 166 58.96 -15.53 33.71
CA THR A 166 57.49 -15.46 33.68
C THR A 166 56.95 -14.89 35.00
N SER A 167 56.30 -13.72 34.95
CA SER A 167 55.54 -13.15 36.08
C SER A 167 54.03 -13.28 35.89
N SER A 168 53.24 -13.09 36.95
CA SER A 168 51.76 -13.13 36.87
C SER A 168 51.20 -12.09 35.89
N SER A 169 51.81 -10.90 35.79
CA SER A 169 51.41 -9.88 34.82
C SER A 169 51.82 -10.22 33.38
N ASP A 170 52.91 -10.98 33.19
CA ASP A 170 53.29 -11.50 31.87
C ASP A 170 52.31 -12.55 31.36
N ILE A 171 51.86 -13.47 32.25
CA ILE A 171 50.81 -14.45 31.94
C ILE A 171 49.51 -13.71 31.56
N ARG A 172 49.15 -12.66 32.29
CA ARG A 172 47.96 -11.84 31.98
C ARG A 172 48.07 -11.17 30.61
N LEU A 173 49.20 -10.52 30.32
CA LEU A 173 49.44 -9.92 29.00
C LEU A 173 49.31 -10.96 27.89
N PHE A 174 49.94 -12.12 28.05
CA PHE A 174 49.90 -13.20 27.07
C PHE A 174 48.46 -13.66 26.77
N LEU A 175 47.66 -13.91 27.82
CA LEU A 175 46.27 -14.35 27.68
C LEU A 175 45.35 -13.25 27.12
N ASP A 176 45.57 -12.00 27.51
CA ASP A 176 44.82 -10.86 26.97
C ASP A 176 45.15 -10.62 25.49
N VAL A 177 46.43 -10.73 25.08
CA VAL A 177 46.83 -10.64 23.68
C VAL A 177 46.21 -11.77 22.86
N TRP A 178 46.27 -13.03 23.34
CA TRP A 178 45.57 -14.15 22.69
C TRP A 178 44.09 -13.82 22.51
N TRP A 179 43.42 -13.39 23.58
CA TRP A 179 41.99 -13.14 23.55
C TRP A 179 41.61 -12.00 22.60
N GLU A 180 42.37 -10.90 22.63
CA GLU A 180 42.15 -9.77 21.73
C GLU A 180 42.40 -10.14 20.27
N VAL A 181 43.36 -11.04 19.98
CA VAL A 181 43.57 -11.59 18.62
C VAL A 181 42.32 -12.35 18.15
N MET A 182 41.62 -13.08 19.02
CA MET A 182 40.41 -13.82 18.65
C MET A 182 39.15 -12.93 18.48
N LYS A 183 39.12 -11.74 19.09
CA LYS A 183 37.96 -10.80 19.04
C LYS A 183 38.06 -9.71 17.96
N HIS A 184 39.16 -9.62 17.22
CA HIS A 184 39.43 -8.49 16.33
C HIS A 184 38.64 -8.55 15.00
N LYS A 185 37.68 -7.68 14.73
CA LYS A 185 37.02 -7.62 13.41
C LYS A 185 37.81 -6.76 12.40
N GLU A 186 38.12 -7.31 11.22
CA GLU A 186 38.65 -6.53 10.09
C GLU A 186 37.64 -5.43 9.70
N GLY A 187 38.09 -4.17 9.60
CA GLY A 187 37.26 -3.05 9.09
C GLY A 187 37.00 -1.87 10.04
N GLN A 188 37.50 -1.86 11.29
CA GLN A 188 37.54 -0.61 12.08
C GLN A 188 38.73 0.26 11.62
N GLU A 189 38.49 1.17 10.67
CA GLU A 189 39.50 2.12 10.16
C GLU A 189 39.91 3.14 11.25
N ASP A 190 40.96 2.82 12.02
CA ASP A 190 41.64 3.78 12.88
C ASP A 190 42.80 4.44 12.10
N ALA A 191 42.78 5.77 12.01
CA ALA A 191 43.78 6.52 11.26
C ALA A 191 45.23 6.31 11.75
N THR A 192 45.44 6.03 13.04
CA THR A 192 46.76 5.75 13.62
C THR A 192 47.23 4.35 13.27
N VAL A 193 46.34 3.36 13.28
CA VAL A 193 46.65 1.98 12.86
C VAL A 193 46.99 1.93 11.36
N SER A 194 46.22 2.62 10.52
CA SER A 194 46.50 2.73 9.08
C SER A 194 47.82 3.45 8.79
N ALA A 195 48.13 4.53 9.53
CA ALA A 195 49.39 5.24 9.39
C ALA A 195 50.60 4.41 9.85
N PHE A 196 50.45 3.62 10.92
CA PHE A 196 51.46 2.69 11.40
C PHE A 196 51.73 1.56 10.40
N SER A 197 50.66 0.93 9.88
CA SER A 197 50.78 -0.10 8.83
C SER A 197 51.47 0.44 7.58
N ALA A 198 51.07 1.64 7.11
CA ALA A 198 51.69 2.29 5.96
C ALA A 198 53.17 2.59 6.18
N LEU A 199 53.53 3.07 7.38
CA LEU A 199 54.92 3.36 7.76
C LEU A 199 55.78 2.10 7.71
N VAL A 200 55.31 0.98 8.27
CA VAL A 200 56.06 -0.28 8.28
C VAL A 200 56.12 -0.89 6.88
N CYS A 201 55.05 -0.84 6.10
CA CYS A 201 55.06 -1.31 4.70
C CYS A 201 56.04 -0.51 3.82
N GLN A 202 56.19 0.80 4.05
CA GLN A 202 57.13 1.65 3.32
C GLN A 202 58.59 1.25 3.56
N HIS A 203 58.92 0.73 4.74
CA HIS A 203 60.28 0.37 5.14
C HIS A 203 60.58 -1.15 5.08
N GLY A 204 59.55 -1.99 5.07
CA GLY A 204 59.65 -3.47 5.03
C GLY A 204 59.73 -4.08 3.63
N GLY A 205 59.76 -3.27 2.57
CA GLY A 205 60.02 -3.75 1.21
C GLY A 205 61.45 -4.27 1.11
N GLU A 206 61.60 -5.58 0.92
CA GLU A 206 62.88 -6.27 0.72
C GLU A 206 63.78 -5.48 -0.25
N SER A 207 64.91 -5.00 0.25
CA SER A 207 65.99 -4.49 -0.58
C SER A 207 66.73 -5.67 -1.21
N SER A 208 66.11 -6.29 -2.22
CA SER A 208 66.87 -7.13 -3.15
C SER A 208 67.72 -6.20 -4.01
N LEU A 209 69.02 -6.17 -3.73
CA LEU A 209 70.06 -5.70 -4.63
C LEU A 209 69.99 -6.53 -5.92
N ASP A 210 69.19 -6.11 -6.90
CA ASP A 210 69.44 -6.41 -8.30
C ASP A 210 68.83 -5.33 -9.20
N ASP A 211 69.42 -5.25 -10.38
CA ASP A 211 69.52 -4.13 -11.30
C ASP A 211 68.29 -3.22 -11.53
N GLY A 212 68.57 -1.95 -11.76
CA GLY A 212 67.57 -0.89 -11.95
C GLY A 212 66.58 -1.16 -13.07
N LEU A 213 65.38 -1.62 -12.71
CA LEU A 213 64.17 -1.54 -13.56
C LEU A 213 62.97 -1.15 -12.68
N GLN A 214 62.56 0.12 -12.79
CA GLN A 214 61.26 0.55 -12.28
C GLN A 214 60.13 -0.22 -12.99
N PRO A 215 59.11 -0.72 -12.27
CA PRO A 215 57.90 -1.21 -12.93
C PRO A 215 57.12 -0.01 -13.51
N PRO A 216 56.54 -0.15 -14.72
CA PRO A 216 55.88 0.95 -15.41
C PRO A 216 54.55 1.33 -14.75
N LYS A 217 54.25 2.63 -14.73
CA LYS A 217 53.04 3.30 -14.23
C LYS A 217 51.68 2.88 -14.87
N ARG A 218 51.56 1.69 -15.48
CA ARG A 218 50.36 1.33 -16.28
C ARG A 218 49.81 -0.09 -16.13
N PHE A 219 50.18 -0.81 -15.09
CA PHE A 219 49.38 -1.96 -14.65
C PHE A 219 48.87 -1.69 -13.23
N LYS A 220 47.66 -1.12 -13.14
CA LYS A 220 46.78 -1.43 -12.02
C LYS A 220 46.45 -2.91 -12.18
N GLY A 221 47.25 -3.76 -11.54
CA GLY A 221 46.83 -5.13 -11.28
C GLY A 221 45.60 -5.02 -10.40
N ASP A 222 44.51 -5.68 -10.82
CA ASP A 222 43.43 -6.02 -9.90
C ASP A 222 44.03 -6.59 -8.61
N PRO A 223 43.44 -6.32 -7.44
CA PRO A 223 43.88 -6.99 -6.23
C PRO A 223 43.71 -8.49 -6.49
N VAL A 224 44.82 -9.21 -6.52
CA VAL A 224 44.79 -10.67 -6.44
C VAL A 224 44.18 -10.96 -5.08
N ASN A 225 42.84 -11.09 -5.06
CA ASN A 225 42.06 -11.61 -3.96
C ASN A 225 42.36 -13.11 -3.87
N ALA A 226 43.57 -13.43 -3.44
CA ALA A 226 43.86 -14.64 -2.70
C ALA A 226 44.33 -14.14 -1.33
N PRO A 227 43.68 -14.52 -0.23
CA PRO A 227 44.16 -14.13 1.09
C PRO A 227 45.59 -14.68 1.23
N PRO A 228 46.60 -13.86 1.54
CA PRO A 228 47.84 -14.42 2.03
C PRO A 228 47.48 -15.04 3.36
N ALA A 229 47.28 -16.36 3.37
CA ALA A 229 47.05 -17.09 4.59
C ALA A 229 48.14 -16.66 5.59
N ALA A 230 47.73 -16.26 6.78
CA ALA A 230 48.61 -16.13 7.93
C ALA A 230 48.52 -17.45 8.74
N PRO A 231 48.97 -18.61 8.23
CA PRO A 231 48.99 -19.81 9.03
C PRO A 231 49.93 -19.56 10.22
N GLY A 232 49.58 -20.03 11.41
CA GLY A 232 50.54 -20.19 12.51
C GLY A 232 50.61 -19.11 13.59
N LEU A 233 49.89 -17.98 13.55
CA LEU A 233 49.87 -17.04 14.70
C LEU A 233 49.35 -17.73 15.97
N PHE A 234 48.28 -18.52 15.83
CA PHE A 234 47.74 -19.29 16.94
C PHE A 234 48.64 -20.44 17.39
N MET A 235 49.45 -21.00 16.50
CA MET A 235 50.42 -22.02 16.88
C MET A 235 51.58 -21.45 17.69
N VAL A 236 52.02 -20.21 17.39
CA VAL A 236 52.99 -19.49 18.22
C VAL A 236 52.44 -19.28 19.65
N LEU A 237 51.15 -18.95 19.78
CA LEU A 237 50.48 -18.83 21.08
C LEU A 237 50.34 -20.20 21.79
N VAL A 238 49.92 -21.26 21.09
CA VAL A 238 49.82 -22.61 21.68
C VAL A 238 51.19 -23.09 22.19
N GLU A 239 52.26 -22.86 21.43
CA GLU A 239 53.62 -23.21 21.84
C GLU A 239 54.12 -22.36 23.01
N GLY A 240 53.77 -21.07 23.02
CA GLY A 240 54.01 -20.19 24.17
C GLY A 240 53.32 -20.70 25.44
N LEU A 241 52.05 -21.13 25.34
CA LEU A 241 51.30 -21.70 26.46
C LEU A 241 51.95 -23.00 26.99
N LYS A 242 52.45 -23.88 26.10
CA LYS A 242 53.22 -25.07 26.50
C LYS A 242 54.45 -24.72 27.33
N GLN A 243 55.14 -23.63 27.03
CA GLN A 243 56.33 -23.22 27.78
C GLN A 243 55.99 -22.63 29.16
N ILE A 244 54.82 -21.98 29.30
CA ILE A 244 54.45 -21.29 30.55
C ILE A 244 53.45 -22.04 31.43
N HIS A 245 52.82 -23.13 30.96
CA HIS A 245 51.70 -23.77 31.69
C HIS A 245 52.06 -24.14 33.15
N GLY A 246 53.29 -24.61 33.41
CA GLY A 246 53.75 -24.92 34.77
C GLY A 246 53.91 -23.72 35.70
N SER A 247 53.86 -22.48 35.18
CA SER A 247 53.92 -21.24 35.94
C SER A 247 52.53 -20.63 36.22
N ILE A 248 51.44 -21.20 35.67
CA ILE A 248 50.07 -20.72 35.87
C ILE A 248 49.46 -21.41 37.10
N THR A 249 49.59 -20.78 38.26
CA THR A 249 49.13 -21.34 39.56
C THR A 249 47.80 -20.80 40.06
N GLN A 250 47.28 -19.73 39.45
CA GLN A 250 46.01 -19.12 39.85
C GLN A 250 44.84 -19.76 39.09
N PRO A 251 43.82 -20.30 39.78
CA PRO A 251 42.66 -20.93 39.14
C PRO A 251 41.96 -20.04 38.09
N ARG A 252 41.84 -18.74 38.36
CA ARG A 252 41.27 -17.76 37.40
C ARG A 252 42.06 -17.70 36.08
N MET A 253 43.39 -17.76 36.16
CA MET A 253 44.27 -17.70 34.99
C MET A 253 44.30 -19.04 34.25
N GLN A 254 44.17 -20.16 34.96
CA GLN A 254 43.95 -21.48 34.37
C GLN A 254 42.62 -21.53 33.60
N CYS A 255 41.52 -21.02 34.18
CA CYS A 255 40.23 -20.89 33.48
C CYS A 255 40.36 -20.06 32.19
N TYR A 256 41.05 -18.92 32.26
CA TYR A 256 41.23 -18.03 31.12
C TYR A 256 42.08 -18.68 30.01
N ALA A 257 43.17 -19.38 30.38
CA ALA A 257 44.01 -20.11 29.43
C ALA A 257 43.25 -21.25 28.75
N LEU A 258 42.52 -22.06 29.53
CA LEU A 258 41.70 -23.15 29.00
C LEU A 258 40.56 -22.62 28.10
N ALA A 259 39.91 -21.51 28.48
CA ALA A 259 38.86 -20.90 27.67
C ALA A 259 39.41 -20.40 26.33
N ASN A 260 40.58 -19.74 26.34
CA ASN A 260 41.24 -19.29 25.11
C ASN A 260 41.57 -20.47 24.17
N LEU A 261 42.09 -21.57 24.71
CA LEU A 261 42.43 -22.76 23.94
C LEU A 261 41.17 -23.50 23.44
N ALA A 262 40.17 -23.70 24.29
CA ALA A 262 38.93 -24.38 23.94
C ALA A 262 38.13 -23.60 22.88
N GLU A 263 38.07 -22.28 22.98
CA GLU A 263 37.35 -21.42 22.03
C GLU A 263 38.06 -21.37 20.67
N LEU A 264 39.39 -21.28 20.67
CA LEU A 264 40.20 -21.44 19.45
C LEU A 264 39.82 -22.75 18.74
N LEU A 265 39.84 -23.87 19.46
CA LEU A 265 39.54 -25.19 18.89
C LEU A 265 38.06 -25.34 18.48
N SER A 266 37.14 -24.66 19.18
CA SER A 266 35.70 -24.69 18.88
C SER A 266 35.38 -24.04 17.53
N VAL A 267 35.96 -22.88 17.23
CA VAL A 267 35.74 -22.12 15.98
C VAL A 267 36.14 -22.93 14.74
N PHE A 268 37.09 -23.86 14.85
CA PHE A 268 37.57 -24.68 13.72
C PHE A 268 36.88 -26.04 13.58
N THR A 269 35.99 -26.40 14.52
CA THR A 269 35.23 -27.67 14.49
C THR A 269 33.83 -27.53 13.87
N GLU A 270 33.38 -26.31 13.55
CA GLU A 270 32.05 -26.08 12.98
C GLU A 270 31.87 -26.75 11.60
N LEU A 271 30.95 -27.72 11.56
CA LEU A 271 30.34 -28.24 10.33
C LEU A 271 29.15 -27.37 9.86
N GLU A 272 28.75 -26.37 10.62
CA GLU A 272 27.65 -25.47 10.26
C GLU A 272 28.10 -24.49 9.14
N PRO A 273 27.26 -24.24 8.13
CA PRO A 273 27.55 -23.22 7.14
C PRO A 273 27.63 -21.86 7.84
N ALA A 274 28.64 -21.06 7.49
CA ALA A 274 28.79 -19.68 7.95
C ALA A 274 27.46 -18.90 7.75
N GLY A 275 26.66 -18.74 8.81
CA GLY A 275 25.37 -18.06 8.70
C GLY A 275 24.31 -18.27 9.79
N SER A 276 24.38 -19.27 10.67
CA SER A 276 23.38 -19.45 11.74
C SER A 276 23.73 -18.61 12.99
N SER A 277 23.48 -17.30 12.93
CA SER A 277 23.55 -16.45 14.14
C SER A 277 22.63 -17.01 15.23
N LEU A 278 23.10 -17.07 16.48
CA LEU A 278 22.28 -17.45 17.65
C LEU A 278 20.91 -16.75 17.63
N PRO A 279 19.80 -17.42 18.01
CA PRO A 279 18.50 -16.78 18.19
C PRO A 279 18.65 -15.52 19.05
N THR A 280 17.96 -14.44 18.69
CA THR A 280 18.14 -13.12 19.31
C THR A 280 17.90 -13.15 20.82
N THR A 281 17.01 -14.01 21.31
CA THR A 281 16.74 -14.21 22.74
C THR A 281 17.92 -14.86 23.46
N GLU A 282 18.48 -15.95 22.92
CA GLU A 282 19.67 -16.61 23.48
C GLU A 282 20.89 -15.69 23.45
N TYR A 283 21.02 -14.88 22.40
CA TYR A 283 22.04 -13.84 22.32
C TYR A 283 21.90 -12.80 23.44
N LEU A 284 20.70 -12.27 23.67
CA LEU A 284 20.44 -11.32 24.75
C LEU A 284 20.70 -11.93 26.14
N ASP A 285 20.33 -13.20 26.34
CA ASP A 285 20.59 -13.92 27.60
C ASP A 285 22.09 -14.08 27.85
N LYS A 286 22.86 -14.47 26.83
CA LYS A 286 24.33 -14.56 26.91
C LYS A 286 24.97 -13.21 27.23
N VAL A 287 24.62 -12.15 26.50
CA VAL A 287 25.16 -10.80 26.75
C VAL A 287 24.79 -10.33 28.16
N SER A 288 23.55 -10.57 28.60
CA SER A 288 23.08 -10.19 29.94
C SER A 288 23.79 -10.94 31.06
N ALA A 289 24.09 -12.23 30.87
CA ALA A 289 24.87 -13.03 31.81
C ALA A 289 26.29 -12.48 31.98
N MET A 290 26.96 -12.10 30.88
CA MET A 290 28.30 -11.49 30.94
C MET A 290 28.30 -10.15 31.70
N VAL A 291 27.34 -9.28 31.39
CA VAL A 291 27.20 -7.97 32.05
C VAL A 291 26.92 -8.14 33.55
N SER A 292 26.10 -9.13 33.93
CA SER A 292 25.83 -9.46 35.33
C SER A 292 27.12 -9.88 36.05
N LEU A 293 27.88 -10.82 35.48
CA LEU A 293 29.12 -11.32 36.07
C LEU A 293 30.18 -10.23 36.21
N TRP A 294 30.35 -9.37 35.21
CA TRP A 294 31.27 -8.23 35.31
C TRP A 294 30.84 -7.18 36.33
N THR A 295 29.55 -7.10 36.64
CA THR A 295 29.05 -6.15 37.65
C THR A 295 29.17 -6.70 39.07
N SER A 296 29.11 -8.03 39.23
CA SER A 296 29.24 -8.70 40.53
C SER A 296 30.70 -8.96 40.95
N ASP A 297 31.64 -9.03 40.00
CA ASP A 297 33.07 -9.27 40.26
C ASP A 297 33.83 -7.94 40.46
N PRO A 298 34.31 -7.62 41.69
CA PRO A 298 35.07 -6.39 41.92
C PRO A 298 36.45 -6.38 41.24
N ASP A 299 37.03 -7.56 40.99
CA ASP A 299 38.34 -7.72 40.35
C ASP A 299 38.23 -7.69 38.82
N SER A 300 37.01 -7.61 38.27
CA SER A 300 36.81 -7.41 36.83
C SER A 300 37.29 -6.03 36.40
N GLN A 301 38.02 -5.98 35.29
CA GLN A 301 38.43 -4.73 34.64
C GLN A 301 37.24 -3.82 34.28
N PHE A 302 36.05 -4.41 34.11
CA PHE A 302 34.84 -3.70 33.74
C PHE A 302 33.90 -3.40 34.91
N SER A 303 34.26 -3.77 36.16
CA SER A 303 33.37 -3.63 37.34
C SER A 303 32.83 -2.21 37.51
N HIS A 304 33.71 -1.22 37.35
CA HIS A 304 33.41 0.21 37.45
C HIS A 304 32.90 0.87 36.14
N GLY A 305 32.83 0.11 35.04
CA GLY A 305 32.36 0.60 33.74
C GLY A 305 30.85 0.84 33.71
N GLY A 306 30.41 1.82 32.92
CA GLY A 306 28.99 2.06 32.67
C GLY A 306 28.34 0.89 31.91
N LEU A 307 27.01 0.74 32.02
CA LEU A 307 26.27 -0.34 31.36
C LEU A 307 26.54 -0.39 29.84
N GLU A 308 26.59 0.77 29.19
CA GLU A 308 26.83 0.86 27.74
C GLU A 308 28.20 0.32 27.34
N GLU A 309 29.23 0.54 28.16
CA GLU A 309 30.59 0.05 27.92
C GLU A 309 30.64 -1.47 28.10
N LYS A 310 30.01 -1.99 29.15
CA LYS A 310 29.87 -3.42 29.40
C LYS A 310 29.12 -4.11 28.26
N VAL A 311 28.00 -3.55 27.80
CA VAL A 311 27.22 -4.15 26.70
C VAL A 311 28.01 -4.16 25.39
N ARG A 312 28.71 -3.07 25.07
CA ARG A 312 29.55 -2.98 23.86
C ARG A 312 30.67 -4.03 23.87
N GLU A 313 31.33 -4.20 25.01
CA GLU A 313 32.40 -5.20 25.12
C GLU A 313 31.85 -6.64 25.12
N ALA A 314 30.69 -6.88 25.73
CA ALA A 314 30.03 -8.20 25.71
C ALA A 314 29.58 -8.60 24.31
N GLU A 315 29.03 -7.67 23.51
CA GLU A 315 28.70 -7.94 22.11
C GLU A 315 29.94 -8.25 21.27
N ARG A 316 31.02 -7.47 21.45
CA ARG A 316 32.30 -7.73 20.77
C ARG A 316 32.86 -9.10 21.12
N THR A 317 32.74 -9.48 22.39
CA THR A 317 33.16 -10.79 22.91
C THR A 317 32.34 -11.93 22.31
N THR A 318 31.06 -11.71 22.06
CA THR A 318 30.17 -12.71 21.45
C THR A 318 30.40 -12.84 19.94
N SER A 319 31.01 -11.83 19.31
CA SER A 319 31.40 -11.87 17.90
C SER A 319 32.83 -12.36 17.73
N LEU A 320 33.01 -13.67 17.60
CA LEU A 320 34.30 -14.26 17.26
C LEU A 320 34.67 -14.05 15.80
N LEU A 321 35.97 -13.95 15.53
CA LEU A 321 36.56 -13.89 14.20
C LEU A 321 36.35 -15.20 13.40
N CYS A 322 35.97 -15.04 12.13
CA CYS A 322 36.07 -16.10 11.12
C CYS A 322 37.47 -16.04 10.47
N VAL A 323 38.52 -16.37 11.23
CA VAL A 323 39.92 -16.35 10.72
C VAL A 323 40.29 -17.68 10.08
N THR A 324 41.27 -17.65 9.19
CA THR A 324 41.84 -18.76 8.41
C THR A 324 41.88 -20.09 9.17
N LYS A 325 41.33 -21.14 8.53
CA LYS A 325 41.26 -22.51 9.05
C LYS A 325 42.62 -23.04 9.52
N LEU A 326 42.72 -23.51 10.77
CA LEU A 326 43.83 -24.38 11.21
C LEU A 326 43.94 -25.57 10.25
N SER A 327 45.17 -25.99 9.97
CA SER A 327 45.38 -27.28 9.30
C SER A 327 44.90 -28.42 10.19
N ARG A 328 44.58 -29.57 9.58
CA ARG A 328 44.13 -30.77 10.31
C ARG A 328 45.13 -31.18 11.39
N GLU A 329 46.42 -31.12 11.08
CA GLU A 329 47.51 -31.45 12.02
C GLU A 329 47.55 -30.49 13.22
N GLU A 330 47.47 -29.18 12.99
CA GLU A 330 47.46 -28.17 14.05
C GLU A 330 46.25 -28.31 14.98
N LEU A 331 45.07 -28.66 14.42
CA LEU A 331 43.86 -28.92 15.20
C LEU A 331 44.06 -30.08 16.17
N PHE A 332 44.55 -31.23 15.70
CA PHE A 332 44.72 -32.41 16.57
C PHE A 332 45.81 -32.20 17.62
N VAL A 333 46.91 -31.52 17.30
CA VAL A 333 47.92 -31.13 18.29
C VAL A 333 47.32 -30.23 19.38
N GLY A 334 46.42 -29.32 19.00
CA GLY A 334 45.70 -28.48 19.95
C GLY A 334 44.70 -29.27 20.82
N LEU A 335 43.95 -30.21 20.24
CA LEU A 335 43.00 -31.06 20.97
C LEU A 335 43.70 -31.98 21.99
N GLU A 336 44.81 -32.62 21.61
CA GLU A 336 45.63 -33.42 22.53
C GLU A 336 46.17 -32.56 23.68
N PHE A 337 46.65 -31.36 23.36
CA PHE A 337 47.17 -30.46 24.39
C PHE A 337 46.09 -29.98 25.35
N LEU A 338 44.89 -29.63 24.86
CA LEU A 338 43.75 -29.30 25.71
C LEU A 338 43.37 -30.47 26.63
N CYS A 339 43.37 -31.70 26.11
CA CYS A 339 43.10 -32.91 26.91
C CYS A 339 44.11 -33.07 28.05
N SER A 340 45.40 -32.83 27.78
CA SER A 340 46.46 -32.90 28.79
C SER A 340 46.32 -31.82 29.87
N LEU A 341 45.99 -30.58 29.49
CA LEU A 341 45.81 -29.47 30.43
C LEU A 341 44.56 -29.64 31.30
N LEU A 342 43.44 -30.08 30.72
CA LEU A 342 42.21 -30.35 31.48
C LEU A 342 42.47 -31.39 32.58
N ARG A 343 43.26 -32.44 32.31
CA ARG A 343 43.64 -33.42 33.34
C ARG A 343 44.59 -32.87 34.39
N ALA A 344 45.57 -32.06 33.97
CA ALA A 344 46.57 -31.51 34.86
C ALA A 344 45.97 -30.49 35.85
N TRP A 345 44.98 -29.71 35.41
CA TRP A 345 44.35 -28.66 36.22
C TRP A 345 42.97 -29.04 36.77
N ALA A 346 42.46 -30.25 36.48
CA ALA A 346 41.12 -30.68 36.90
C ALA A 346 40.88 -30.52 38.41
N GLU A 347 41.74 -31.13 39.22
CA GLU A 347 41.56 -31.15 40.69
C GLU A 347 41.59 -29.73 41.29
N GLU A 348 42.49 -28.85 40.81
CA GLU A 348 42.62 -27.47 41.29
C GLU A 348 41.44 -26.57 40.90
N LEU A 349 40.89 -26.79 39.70
CA LEU A 349 39.75 -26.02 39.19
C LEU A 349 38.42 -26.47 39.79
N GLN A 350 38.31 -27.75 40.18
CA GLN A 350 37.07 -28.35 40.67
C GLN A 350 36.51 -27.66 41.92
N ASP A 351 37.39 -27.33 42.88
CA ASP A 351 37.03 -26.64 44.12
C ASP A 351 36.57 -25.19 43.86
N THR A 352 37.12 -24.55 42.83
CA THR A 352 36.79 -23.17 42.46
C THR A 352 35.48 -23.08 41.67
N LEU A 353 35.25 -24.04 40.75
CA LEU A 353 34.08 -24.06 39.85
C LEU A 353 32.79 -24.55 40.53
N SER A 354 32.90 -25.30 41.63
CA SER A 354 31.77 -25.84 42.37
C SER A 354 31.10 -24.83 43.34
N SER A 355 31.75 -23.70 43.65
CA SER A 355 31.20 -22.69 44.56
C SER A 355 30.45 -21.57 43.80
N SER A 356 29.17 -21.37 44.11
CA SER A 356 28.32 -20.39 43.40
C SER A 356 28.63 -18.92 43.71
N GLU A 357 29.43 -18.65 44.74
CA GLU A 357 29.81 -17.30 45.18
C GLU A 357 31.14 -16.83 44.57
N GLN A 358 31.94 -17.73 43.96
CA GLN A 358 33.24 -17.40 43.35
C GLN A 358 33.23 -17.46 41.82
N LEU A 359 32.06 -17.59 41.19
CA LEU A 359 31.94 -17.63 39.73
C LEU A 359 32.28 -16.27 39.12
N CYS A 360 33.50 -16.15 38.59
CA CYS A 360 33.94 -15.03 37.76
C CYS A 360 33.64 -15.29 36.27
N TYR A 361 33.80 -14.25 35.46
CA TYR A 361 33.55 -14.32 34.01
C TYR A 361 34.43 -15.37 33.31
N GLU A 362 35.70 -15.51 33.70
CA GLU A 362 36.63 -16.47 33.10
C GLU A 362 36.18 -17.92 33.33
N SER A 363 35.66 -18.24 34.52
CA SER A 363 35.08 -19.55 34.84
C SER A 363 33.80 -19.83 34.04
N TYR A 364 32.91 -18.85 33.92
CA TYR A 364 31.71 -18.96 33.09
C TYR A 364 32.06 -19.20 31.62
N ARG A 365 33.00 -18.42 31.07
CA ARG A 365 33.45 -18.55 29.68
C ARG A 365 34.05 -19.92 29.42
N LEU A 366 34.87 -20.46 30.34
CA LEU A 366 35.40 -21.82 30.20
C LEU A 366 34.28 -22.86 30.10
N LEU A 367 33.28 -22.80 31.00
CA LEU A 367 32.18 -23.76 31.00
C LEU A 367 31.30 -23.66 29.73
N ASP A 368 30.99 -22.44 29.25
CA ASP A 368 30.21 -22.24 28.02
C ASP A 368 30.97 -22.73 26.78
N THR A 369 32.28 -22.43 26.71
CA THR A 369 33.13 -22.84 25.58
C THR A 369 33.38 -24.35 25.58
N LEU A 370 33.64 -24.99 26.73
CA LEU A 370 33.76 -26.45 26.82
C LEU A 370 32.46 -27.18 26.50
N ASN A 371 31.31 -26.64 26.90
CA ASN A 371 30.01 -27.20 26.54
C ASN A 371 29.77 -27.12 25.02
N THR A 372 30.14 -25.99 24.40
CA THR A 372 30.07 -25.81 22.94
C THR A 372 31.03 -26.74 22.22
N LEU A 373 32.29 -26.81 22.66
CA LEU A 373 33.30 -27.72 22.13
C LEU A 373 32.86 -29.19 22.25
N GLY A 374 32.29 -29.59 23.40
CA GLY A 374 31.78 -30.94 23.62
C GLY A 374 30.69 -31.34 22.63
N LYS A 375 29.76 -30.43 22.31
CA LYS A 375 28.75 -30.65 21.26
C LYS A 375 29.40 -30.77 19.88
N ASN A 376 30.35 -29.89 19.57
CA ASN A 376 31.04 -29.92 18.28
C ASN A 376 31.87 -31.20 18.11
N LEU A 377 32.53 -31.68 19.15
CA LEU A 377 33.30 -32.94 19.13
C LEU A 377 32.40 -34.16 18.89
N VAL A 378 31.19 -34.19 19.47
CA VAL A 378 30.20 -35.24 19.19
C VAL A 378 29.77 -35.20 17.72
N CYS A 379 29.39 -34.03 17.19
CA CYS A 379 29.05 -33.88 15.77
C CYS A 379 30.24 -34.25 14.86
N PHE A 380 31.46 -33.87 15.23
CA PHE A 380 32.68 -34.15 14.47
C PHE A 380 33.00 -35.65 14.41
N SER A 381 32.65 -36.40 15.47
CA SER A 381 32.78 -37.86 15.49
C SER A 381 31.76 -38.58 14.59
N GLU A 382 30.63 -37.94 14.27
CA GLU A 382 29.54 -38.52 13.48
C GLU A 382 29.65 -38.23 11.97
N THR A 383 30.44 -37.24 11.55
CA THR A 383 30.33 -36.62 10.21
C THR A 383 31.55 -36.71 9.28
N ARG A 384 32.70 -37.31 9.66
CA ARG A 384 33.92 -37.39 8.80
C ARG A 384 34.73 -38.70 8.89
N ASP A 385 35.47 -39.00 7.82
CA ASP A 385 36.54 -40.03 7.74
C ASP A 385 37.74 -39.64 8.63
N LEU A 386 37.72 -40.05 9.90
CA LEU A 386 38.82 -39.91 10.86
C LEU A 386 39.74 -41.14 10.83
N GLY A 387 41.04 -40.95 11.00
CA GLY A 387 41.98 -42.06 11.25
C GLY A 387 41.78 -42.67 12.65
N GLU A 388 42.37 -43.84 12.93
CA GLU A 388 42.25 -44.50 14.25
C GLU A 388 42.81 -43.65 15.40
N ASP A 389 43.98 -43.02 15.20
CA ASP A 389 44.61 -42.15 16.21
C ASP A 389 43.80 -40.87 16.47
N GLU A 390 43.26 -40.25 15.43
CA GLU A 390 42.43 -39.05 15.51
C GLU A 390 41.09 -39.33 16.22
N THR A 391 40.48 -40.49 15.93
CA THR A 391 39.23 -40.93 16.57
C THR A 391 39.45 -41.15 18.08
N ARG A 392 40.60 -41.70 18.47
CA ARG A 392 40.98 -41.86 19.89
C ARG A 392 41.04 -40.51 20.58
N VAL A 393 41.74 -39.53 20.01
CA VAL A 393 41.90 -38.17 20.59
C VAL A 393 40.53 -37.49 20.77
N VAL A 394 39.65 -37.56 19.78
CA VAL A 394 38.32 -36.95 19.84
C VAL A 394 37.44 -37.60 20.90
N LEU A 395 37.38 -38.94 20.95
CA LEU A 395 36.59 -39.67 21.96
C LEU A 395 37.11 -39.43 23.38
N GLU A 396 38.43 -39.45 23.55
CA GLU A 396 39.10 -39.22 24.83
C GLU A 396 38.82 -37.80 25.35
N LEU A 397 38.98 -36.77 24.51
CA LEU A 397 38.67 -35.39 24.87
C LEU A 397 37.17 -35.19 25.10
N THR A 398 36.30 -35.81 24.31
CA THR A 398 34.83 -35.76 24.51
C THR A 398 34.45 -36.29 25.88
N GLN A 399 35.03 -37.42 26.28
CA GLN A 399 34.78 -38.02 27.59
C GLN A 399 35.33 -37.15 28.72
N VAL A 400 36.58 -36.69 28.62
CA VAL A 400 37.21 -35.79 29.60
C VAL A 400 36.41 -34.50 29.79
N THR A 401 35.94 -33.90 28.69
CA THR A 401 35.13 -32.67 28.73
C THR A 401 33.77 -32.93 29.39
N LYS A 402 33.14 -34.06 29.07
CA LYS A 402 31.86 -34.46 29.67
C LYS A 402 31.97 -34.74 31.16
N ASP A 403 33.05 -35.38 31.60
CA ASP A 403 33.28 -35.67 33.02
C ASP A 403 33.60 -34.39 33.79
N PHE A 404 34.48 -33.53 33.24
CA PHE A 404 34.78 -32.22 33.80
C PHE A 404 33.51 -31.37 34.00
N LEU A 405 32.67 -31.24 32.97
CA LEU A 405 31.40 -30.48 33.03
C LEU A 405 30.37 -31.08 34.00
N LYS A 406 30.31 -32.41 34.14
CA LYS A 406 29.41 -33.08 35.09
C LYS A 406 29.82 -32.79 36.52
N GLU A 407 31.10 -32.99 36.82
CA GLU A 407 31.65 -32.82 38.15
C GLU A 407 31.60 -31.35 38.58
N SER A 408 31.73 -30.40 37.64
CA SER A 408 31.80 -28.96 37.92
C SER A 408 30.44 -28.26 38.01
N SER A 409 29.32 -28.99 37.89
CA SER A 409 27.99 -28.38 37.77
C SER A 409 27.23 -28.29 39.11
N PRO A 410 27.01 -27.08 39.67
CA PRO A 410 25.67 -26.68 40.02
C PRO A 410 25.00 -26.31 38.70
N SER A 411 23.86 -26.93 38.36
CA SER A 411 23.14 -26.60 37.12
C SER A 411 23.10 -25.07 36.91
N PRO A 412 23.54 -24.54 35.76
CA PRO A 412 23.25 -23.16 35.40
C PRO A 412 21.78 -23.11 35.02
N LYS A 413 20.89 -23.35 35.99
CA LYS A 413 19.62 -22.66 35.96
C LYS A 413 20.04 -21.22 36.04
N SER A 414 19.83 -20.49 34.96
CA SER A 414 19.68 -19.04 34.99
C SER A 414 19.01 -18.71 36.32
N LYS A 415 19.79 -18.28 37.34
CA LYS A 415 19.21 -17.53 38.46
C LYS A 415 18.42 -16.47 37.74
N ASP A 416 17.08 -16.51 37.85
CA ASP A 416 16.14 -15.65 37.15
C ASP A 416 16.84 -14.33 36.85
N LEU A 417 17.43 -14.21 35.65
CA LEU A 417 18.19 -13.01 35.34
C LEU A 417 17.12 -11.97 35.39
N ALA A 418 17.24 -11.03 36.32
CA ALA A 418 16.16 -10.11 36.60
C ALA A 418 15.74 -9.53 35.25
N THR A 419 14.47 -9.70 34.88
CA THR A 419 13.96 -9.33 33.55
C THR A 419 14.27 -7.86 33.24
N SER A 420 14.49 -7.05 34.28
CA SER A 420 15.00 -5.68 34.23
C SER A 420 16.42 -5.51 33.68
N LEU A 421 17.34 -6.46 33.90
CA LEU A 421 18.70 -6.40 33.34
C LEU A 421 18.69 -6.73 31.85
N VAL A 422 17.97 -7.78 31.45
CA VAL A 422 17.84 -8.19 30.03
C VAL A 422 17.22 -7.06 29.21
N SER A 423 16.17 -6.41 29.73
CA SER A 423 15.55 -5.25 29.08
C SER A 423 16.50 -4.05 28.99
N SER A 424 17.27 -3.76 30.04
CA SER A 424 18.26 -2.67 30.02
C SER A 424 19.39 -2.92 29.00
N VAL A 425 19.84 -4.17 28.87
CA VAL A 425 20.84 -4.59 27.88
C VAL A 425 20.30 -4.44 26.46
N ALA A 426 19.07 -4.90 26.21
CA ALA A 426 18.41 -4.74 24.91
C ALA A 426 18.24 -3.26 24.53
N MET A 427 17.83 -2.40 25.46
CA MET A 427 17.72 -0.95 25.24
C MET A 427 19.07 -0.31 24.96
N ALA A 428 20.14 -0.72 25.65
CA ALA A 428 21.48 -0.22 25.39
C ALA A 428 21.98 -0.61 23.99
N ILE A 429 21.70 -1.84 23.55
CA ILE A 429 22.01 -2.31 22.18
C ILE A 429 21.29 -1.45 21.12
N ILE A 430 20.00 -1.16 21.33
CA ILE A 430 19.21 -0.33 20.41
C ILE A 430 19.70 1.12 20.40
N ALA A 431 19.87 1.74 21.58
CA ALA A 431 20.24 3.14 21.71
C ALA A 431 21.63 3.44 21.14
N GLN A 432 22.57 2.49 21.28
CA GLN A 432 23.94 2.61 20.79
C GLN A 432 24.12 2.08 19.35
N LYS A 433 23.05 1.57 18.71
CA LYS A 433 23.07 1.00 17.35
C LYS A 433 24.17 -0.04 17.13
N LEU A 434 24.26 -0.95 18.10
CA LEU A 434 25.20 -2.07 18.16
C LEU A 434 24.91 -3.14 17.07
N ASP A 435 25.82 -4.08 16.82
CA ASP A 435 25.80 -4.93 15.59
C ASP A 435 24.46 -5.63 15.33
N ARG A 436 23.77 -6.11 16.38
CA ARG A 436 22.47 -6.80 16.27
C ARG A 436 21.24 -5.94 16.62
N HIS A 437 21.36 -4.61 16.63
CA HIS A 437 20.27 -3.72 17.06
C HIS A 437 18.94 -3.91 16.32
N VAL A 438 18.98 -4.21 15.01
CA VAL A 438 17.77 -4.42 14.20
C VAL A 438 17.01 -5.68 14.63
N ASP A 439 17.71 -6.76 14.93
CA ASP A 439 17.10 -8.01 15.41
C ASP A 439 16.47 -7.80 16.79
N VAL A 440 17.16 -7.06 17.66
CA VAL A 440 16.73 -6.76 19.03
C VAL A 440 15.48 -5.87 19.05
N CYS A 441 15.30 -4.97 18.07
CA CYS A 441 14.05 -4.20 17.92
C CYS A 441 12.80 -5.10 17.83
N SER A 442 12.91 -6.27 17.23
CA SER A 442 11.79 -7.21 17.11
C SER A 442 11.40 -7.83 18.45
N VAL A 443 12.38 -8.20 19.28
CA VAL A 443 12.16 -8.73 20.64
C VAL A 443 11.62 -7.62 21.54
N PHE A 444 12.22 -6.43 21.48
CA PHE A 444 11.77 -5.23 22.19
C PHE A 444 10.30 -4.88 21.92
N ALA A 445 9.83 -5.03 20.68
CA ALA A 445 8.45 -4.75 20.30
C ALA A 445 7.46 -5.85 20.71
N SER A 446 7.93 -7.07 20.99
CA SER A 446 7.09 -8.25 21.25
C SER A 446 7.00 -8.61 22.73
N GLU A 447 8.03 -8.27 23.52
CA GLU A 447 8.20 -8.74 24.89
C GLU A 447 7.40 -7.88 25.87
N LYS A 448 6.28 -8.45 26.34
CA LYS A 448 5.28 -7.75 27.17
C LYS A 448 5.80 -7.38 28.55
N THR A 449 6.77 -8.14 29.07
CA THR A 449 7.32 -7.94 30.42
C THR A 449 8.22 -6.70 30.53
N TRP A 450 8.72 -6.17 29.40
CA TRP A 450 9.62 -5.01 29.36
C TRP A 450 8.89 -3.69 29.12
N ALA A 451 7.72 -3.77 28.47
CA ALA A 451 6.98 -2.65 27.93
C ALA A 451 6.46 -1.71 29.04
N PHE A 452 6.27 -0.44 28.70
CA PHE A 452 5.71 0.60 29.58
C PHE A 452 6.52 0.98 30.84
N SER A 453 7.76 0.52 30.96
CA SER A 453 8.73 1.16 31.84
C SER A 453 9.19 2.50 31.24
N LYS A 454 9.56 3.48 32.09
CA LYS A 454 10.06 4.79 31.62
C LYS A 454 11.23 4.66 30.64
N ALA A 455 12.17 3.77 30.94
CA ALA A 455 13.31 3.48 30.08
C ALA A 455 12.90 2.90 28.71
N TRP A 456 11.86 2.05 28.68
CA TRP A 456 11.31 1.50 27.43
C TRP A 456 10.69 2.59 26.57
N VAL A 457 9.88 3.48 27.16
CA VAL A 457 9.25 4.59 26.43
C VAL A 457 10.30 5.56 25.89
N ASP A 458 11.29 5.93 26.71
CA ASP A 458 12.39 6.82 26.30
C ASP A 458 13.19 6.21 25.15
N CYS A 459 13.49 4.90 25.21
CA CYS A 459 14.19 4.18 24.15
C CYS A 459 13.40 4.21 22.81
N LEU A 460 12.09 3.92 22.85
CA LEU A 460 11.22 3.95 21.67
C LEU A 460 11.15 5.36 21.07
N VAL A 461 10.97 6.40 21.90
CA VAL A 461 10.83 7.79 21.46
C VAL A 461 12.12 8.32 20.82
N GLN A 462 13.30 7.95 21.36
CA GLN A 462 14.59 8.38 20.82
C GLN A 462 14.97 7.63 19.53
N ASN A 463 14.44 6.41 19.33
CA ASN A 463 14.86 5.52 18.24
C ASN A 463 13.74 5.17 17.25
N LYS A 464 12.73 6.04 17.10
CA LYS A 464 11.55 5.81 16.21
C LYS A 464 11.91 5.32 14.81
N ALA A 465 12.99 5.84 14.22
CA ALA A 465 13.44 5.45 12.88
C ALA A 465 13.72 3.95 12.73
N LEU A 466 14.15 3.27 13.80
CA LEU A 466 14.41 1.82 13.78
C LEU A 466 13.12 0.98 13.78
N PHE A 467 12.00 1.56 14.18
CA PHE A 467 10.69 0.90 14.28
C PHE A 467 9.78 1.20 13.07
N GLN A 468 10.29 1.86 12.03
CA GLN A 468 9.58 2.17 10.78
C GLN A 468 9.53 0.95 9.83
N LYS A 469 9.13 -0.22 10.35
CA LYS A 469 8.82 -1.43 9.56
C LYS A 469 7.41 -1.89 9.92
N PRO A 470 6.58 -2.31 8.93
CA PRO A 470 5.17 -2.63 9.19
C PRO A 470 5.00 -3.76 10.22
N GLU A 471 5.88 -4.76 10.24
CA GLU A 471 5.82 -5.87 11.19
C GLU A 471 6.14 -5.41 12.63
N LEU A 472 7.04 -4.44 12.79
CA LEU A 472 7.40 -3.89 14.11
C LEU A 472 6.29 -2.99 14.65
N VAL A 473 5.67 -2.16 13.80
CA VAL A 473 4.53 -1.33 14.18
C VAL A 473 3.36 -2.21 14.65
N LEU A 474 3.05 -3.30 13.93
CA LEU A 474 2.00 -4.24 14.34
C LEU A 474 2.29 -4.87 15.70
N LYS A 475 3.52 -5.36 15.92
CA LYS A 475 3.94 -5.91 17.23
C LYS A 475 3.83 -4.89 18.36
N LEU A 476 4.23 -3.64 18.12
CA LEU A 476 4.09 -2.57 19.11
C LEU A 476 2.60 -2.28 19.43
N LEU A 477 1.72 -2.30 18.42
CA LEU A 477 0.28 -2.16 18.62
C LEU A 477 -0.32 -3.33 19.42
N GLU A 478 0.10 -4.57 19.14
CA GLU A 478 -0.30 -5.76 19.91
C GLU A 478 0.13 -5.65 21.38
N THR A 479 1.37 -5.22 21.62
CA THR A 479 1.90 -5.00 22.97
C THR A 479 1.12 -3.90 23.69
N LEU A 480 0.83 -2.78 23.02
CA LEU A 480 0.00 -1.68 23.55
C LEU A 480 -1.41 -2.13 23.92
N VAL A 481 -2.09 -2.88 23.04
CA VAL A 481 -3.44 -3.42 23.31
C VAL A 481 -3.40 -4.38 24.48
N SER A 482 -2.43 -5.29 24.54
CA SER A 482 -2.32 -6.25 25.64
C SER A 482 -2.11 -5.57 26.99
N PHE A 483 -1.34 -4.49 27.04
CA PHE A 483 -1.10 -3.72 28.25
C PHE A 483 -2.31 -2.89 28.69
N ALA A 484 -2.99 -2.24 27.74
CA ALA A 484 -4.19 -1.45 28.02
C ALA A 484 -5.33 -2.30 28.61
N THR A 485 -5.41 -3.59 28.24
CA THR A 485 -6.38 -4.52 28.84
C THR A 485 -6.04 -4.95 30.27
N SER A 486 -4.79 -4.79 30.73
CA SER A 486 -4.33 -5.28 32.03
C SER A 486 -4.19 -4.21 33.14
N CYS A 487 -4.05 -2.93 32.80
CA CYS A 487 -3.79 -1.85 33.77
C CYS A 487 -4.69 -0.62 33.53
N GLN A 488 -5.34 -0.10 34.58
CA GLN A 488 -6.27 1.05 34.52
C GLN A 488 -5.90 2.23 35.45
N ASP A 489 -4.65 2.33 35.89
CA ASP A 489 -4.21 3.41 36.79
C ASP A 489 -3.95 4.74 36.05
N GLU A 490 -4.15 5.90 36.70
CA GLU A 490 -4.00 7.23 36.08
C GLU A 490 -2.59 7.54 35.56
N GLU A 491 -1.52 7.21 36.30
CA GLU A 491 -0.13 7.36 35.83
C GLU A 491 0.17 6.49 34.58
N THR A 492 -0.56 5.38 34.46
CA THR A 492 -0.43 4.46 33.32
C THR A 492 -1.09 5.04 32.06
N GLN A 493 -2.08 5.92 32.21
CA GLN A 493 -2.78 6.56 31.11
C GLN A 493 -1.89 7.59 30.37
N GLU A 494 -1.07 8.36 31.09
CA GLU A 494 -0.13 9.32 30.47
C GLU A 494 0.95 8.59 29.65
N LEU A 495 1.47 7.47 30.17
CA LEU A 495 2.39 6.60 29.43
C LEU A 495 1.73 5.98 28.19
N GLN A 496 0.47 5.55 28.29
CA GLN A 496 -0.29 5.04 27.14
C GLN A 496 -0.46 6.11 26.05
N VAL A 497 -0.74 7.36 26.40
CA VAL A 497 -0.82 8.49 25.44
C VAL A 497 0.52 8.67 24.73
N GLN A 498 1.62 8.72 25.49
CA GLN A 498 2.95 8.94 24.94
C GLN A 498 3.39 7.81 24.00
N VAL A 499 3.13 6.55 24.38
CA VAL A 499 3.45 5.37 23.57
C VAL A 499 2.57 5.30 22.33
N THR A 500 1.26 5.55 22.46
CA THR A 500 0.33 5.59 21.32
C THR A 500 0.80 6.62 20.31
N LYS A 501 1.17 7.82 20.76
CA LYS A 501 1.73 8.87 19.90
C LYS A 501 3.02 8.42 19.21
N ALA A 502 3.95 7.81 19.93
CA ALA A 502 5.20 7.32 19.36
C ALA A 502 4.98 6.24 18.28
N ILE A 503 4.05 5.31 18.49
CA ILE A 503 3.72 4.26 17.51
C ILE A 503 3.02 4.86 16.28
N VAL A 504 2.07 5.79 16.49
CA VAL A 504 1.41 6.51 15.40
C VAL A 504 2.43 7.31 14.58
N ASP A 505 3.40 7.96 15.22
CA ASP A 505 4.49 8.66 14.53
C ASP A 505 5.35 7.68 13.69
N CYS A 506 5.64 6.48 14.20
CA CYS A 506 6.34 5.45 13.42
C CYS A 506 5.53 5.01 12.20
N TYR A 507 4.21 4.86 12.35
CA TYR A 507 3.30 4.53 11.26
C TYR A 507 3.18 5.66 10.22
N THR A 508 3.15 6.93 10.64
CA THR A 508 2.98 8.04 9.69
C THR A 508 4.13 8.20 8.72
N GLU A 509 5.34 7.82 9.14
CA GLU A 509 6.55 7.86 8.30
C GLU A 509 6.64 6.68 7.31
N LEU A 510 5.76 5.67 7.42
CA LEU A 510 5.72 4.56 6.47
C LEU A 510 5.27 4.97 5.07
N SER A 511 5.73 4.22 4.07
CA SER A 511 5.21 4.27 2.69
C SER A 511 3.71 3.92 2.66
N LEU A 512 2.96 4.38 1.65
CA LEU A 512 1.53 4.05 1.52
C LEU A 512 1.29 2.53 1.43
N MET A 513 2.21 1.80 0.78
CA MET A 513 2.15 0.34 0.68
C MET A 513 2.29 -0.31 2.06
N ASP A 514 3.26 0.13 2.86
CA ASP A 514 3.48 -0.44 4.19
C ASP A 514 2.40 -0.01 5.20
N LYS A 515 1.84 1.19 5.06
CA LYS A 515 0.62 1.61 5.80
C LYS A 515 -0.53 0.65 5.57
N ASN A 516 -0.75 0.25 4.31
CA ASN A 516 -1.79 -0.74 3.97
C ASN A 516 -1.54 -2.11 4.59
N LYS A 517 -0.28 -2.57 4.70
CA LYS A 517 0.05 -3.82 5.42
C LYS A 517 -0.33 -3.72 6.90
N VAL A 518 -0.03 -2.60 7.55
CA VAL A 518 -0.40 -2.37 8.96
C VAL A 518 -1.93 -2.29 9.13
N ILE A 519 -2.64 -1.56 8.27
CA ILE A 519 -4.12 -1.51 8.29
C ILE A 519 -4.71 -2.91 8.13
N SER A 520 -4.20 -3.71 7.19
CA SER A 520 -4.63 -5.09 6.99
C SER A 520 -4.40 -5.94 8.24
N GLY A 521 -3.25 -5.79 8.90
CA GLY A 521 -2.96 -6.47 10.17
C GLY A 521 -3.93 -6.05 11.28
N VAL A 522 -4.22 -4.75 11.39
CA VAL A 522 -5.18 -4.21 12.37
C VAL A 522 -6.59 -4.75 12.16
N LEU A 523 -7.06 -4.77 10.91
CA LEU A 523 -8.38 -5.33 10.57
C LEU A 523 -8.44 -6.85 10.84
N THR A 524 -7.35 -7.56 10.58
CA THR A 524 -7.26 -9.01 10.85
C THR A 524 -7.27 -9.32 12.34
N SER A 525 -6.54 -8.53 13.15
CA SER A 525 -6.42 -8.75 14.59
C SER A 525 -7.61 -8.23 15.40
N TRP A 526 -8.22 -7.11 15.00
CA TRP A 526 -9.25 -6.41 15.79
C TRP A 526 -10.55 -6.05 15.03
N GLY A 527 -10.67 -6.39 13.75
CA GLY A 527 -11.89 -6.16 12.95
C GLY A 527 -12.15 -4.68 12.61
N GLY A 528 -13.36 -4.37 12.12
CA GLY A 528 -13.78 -3.01 11.74
C GLY A 528 -13.64 -1.94 12.83
N PRO A 529 -13.87 -2.25 14.12
CA PRO A 529 -13.62 -1.31 15.21
C PRO A 529 -12.14 -0.95 15.44
N GLY A 530 -11.20 -1.74 14.92
CA GLY A 530 -9.77 -1.51 15.07
C GLY A 530 -9.33 -1.40 16.53
N LEU A 531 -8.56 -0.36 16.84
CA LEU A 531 -7.96 -0.17 18.16
C LEU A 531 -8.92 0.46 19.20
N LEU A 532 -10.04 1.03 18.76
CA LEU A 532 -10.94 1.81 19.62
C LEU A 532 -11.50 1.01 20.80
N LEU A 533 -11.92 -0.24 20.57
CA LEU A 533 -12.53 -1.06 21.62
C LEU A 533 -11.54 -1.44 22.73
N ASN A 534 -10.25 -1.40 22.43
CA ASN A 534 -9.20 -1.85 23.33
C ASN A 534 -8.39 -0.71 23.98
N LEU A 535 -8.48 0.52 23.43
CA LEU A 535 -7.72 1.68 23.88
C LEU A 535 -8.64 2.86 24.24
N GLN A 536 -8.85 3.08 25.55
CA GLN A 536 -9.67 4.20 26.04
C GLN A 536 -9.08 5.57 25.64
N VAL A 537 -7.76 5.70 25.63
CA VAL A 537 -7.03 6.90 25.19
C VAL A 537 -7.36 7.29 23.74
N VAL A 538 -7.58 6.31 22.87
CA VAL A 538 -7.95 6.57 21.47
C VAL A 538 -9.41 7.03 21.38
N ARG A 539 -10.29 6.59 22.28
CA ARG A 539 -11.70 6.99 22.29
C ARG A 539 -11.88 8.46 22.68
N GLU A 540 -11.04 8.97 23.57
CA GLU A 540 -11.04 10.37 23.99
C GLU A 540 -10.38 11.24 22.90
N GLY A 541 -11.16 12.10 22.24
CA GLY A 541 -10.66 13.03 21.21
C GLY A 541 -10.76 12.54 19.76
N PHE A 542 -10.94 11.24 19.49
CA PHE A 542 -11.04 10.74 18.10
C PHE A 542 -12.17 11.39 17.30
N GLN A 543 -13.34 11.62 17.90
CA GLN A 543 -14.44 12.28 17.19
C GLN A 543 -14.11 13.72 16.79
N GLU A 544 -13.34 14.43 17.63
CA GLU A 544 -12.87 15.78 17.32
C GLU A 544 -11.82 15.74 16.20
N ASP A 545 -10.85 14.85 16.29
CA ASP A 545 -9.82 14.64 15.26
C ASP A 545 -10.44 14.26 13.90
N LEU A 546 -11.45 13.38 13.91
CA LEU A 546 -12.21 12.98 12.72
C LEU A 546 -12.87 14.21 12.08
N ASN A 547 -13.60 15.00 12.88
CA ASN A 547 -14.30 16.19 12.41
C ASN A 547 -13.32 17.26 11.89
N VAL A 548 -12.22 17.53 12.60
CA VAL A 548 -11.20 18.51 12.21
C VAL A 548 -10.54 18.09 10.90
N THR A 549 -10.16 16.81 10.77
CA THR A 549 -9.52 16.28 9.57
C THR A 549 -10.45 16.43 8.35
N PHE A 550 -11.71 16.00 8.45
CA PHE A 550 -12.62 16.09 7.31
C PHE A 550 -13.04 17.53 6.99
N ASN A 551 -13.11 18.42 7.98
CA ASN A 551 -13.32 19.84 7.74
C ASN A 551 -12.15 20.49 6.98
N GLN A 552 -10.91 20.00 7.17
CA GLN A 552 -9.74 20.47 6.42
C GLN A 552 -9.72 19.91 4.99
N ILE A 553 -10.03 18.62 4.83
CA ILE A 553 -10.11 17.91 3.54
C ILE A 553 -11.14 18.58 2.64
N THR A 554 -12.32 18.89 3.16
CA THR A 554 -13.40 19.54 2.39
C THR A 554 -13.02 20.94 1.89
N LYS A 555 -12.04 21.60 2.52
CA LYS A 555 -11.58 22.96 2.15
C LYS A 555 -10.37 22.97 1.19
N SER A 556 -9.74 21.83 0.92
CA SER A 556 -8.45 21.74 0.22
C SER A 556 -8.41 20.69 -0.90
N VAL A 557 -9.32 20.84 -1.88
CA VAL A 557 -9.40 19.95 -3.06
C VAL A 557 -8.34 20.35 -4.09
N SER A 558 -7.15 19.75 -4.01
CA SER A 558 -6.06 19.83 -5.01
C SER A 558 -5.22 18.54 -5.01
N ASP A 559 -4.39 18.30 -6.04
CA ASP A 559 -3.55 17.07 -6.12
C ASP A 559 -2.50 16.99 -5.00
N GLU A 560 -1.85 18.09 -4.65
CA GLU A 560 -1.01 18.17 -3.43
C GLU A 560 -1.85 18.01 -2.15
N GLY A 561 -3.13 18.40 -2.20
CA GLY A 561 -4.11 18.16 -1.16
C GLY A 561 -4.44 16.67 -0.98
N LEU A 562 -4.46 15.88 -2.06
CA LEU A 562 -4.80 14.45 -2.01
C LEU A 562 -3.79 13.65 -1.18
N THR A 563 -2.50 13.82 -1.42
CA THR A 563 -1.46 13.10 -0.67
C THR A 563 -1.50 13.42 0.82
N ARG A 564 -1.74 14.68 1.18
CA ARG A 564 -1.93 15.12 2.57
C ARG A 564 -3.21 14.54 3.17
N ALA A 565 -4.31 14.54 2.43
CA ALA A 565 -5.58 13.98 2.86
C ALA A 565 -5.48 12.46 3.10
N VAL A 566 -4.84 11.73 2.18
CA VAL A 566 -4.54 10.30 2.35
C VAL A 566 -3.70 10.07 3.59
N ALA A 567 -2.63 10.84 3.83
CA ALA A 567 -1.82 10.69 5.04
C ALA A 567 -2.62 10.92 6.34
N SER A 568 -3.47 11.96 6.37
CA SER A 568 -4.34 12.25 7.53
C SER A 568 -5.40 11.17 7.76
N VAL A 569 -6.04 10.69 6.69
CA VAL A 569 -7.06 9.63 6.75
C VAL A 569 -6.42 8.27 7.10
N ALA A 570 -5.21 7.99 6.66
CA ALA A 570 -4.47 6.76 7.03
C ALA A 570 -4.31 6.63 8.55
N ARG A 571 -4.09 7.74 9.26
CA ARG A 571 -3.99 7.78 10.73
C ARG A 571 -5.33 7.45 11.38
N LEU A 572 -6.42 8.00 10.86
CA LEU A 572 -7.77 7.76 11.38
C LEU A 572 -8.21 6.32 11.13
N ILE A 573 -7.92 5.77 9.94
CA ILE A 573 -8.18 4.36 9.60
C ILE A 573 -7.41 3.43 10.53
N LEU A 574 -6.14 3.72 10.86
CA LEU A 574 -5.36 2.89 11.79
C LEU A 574 -6.06 2.78 13.15
N LEU A 575 -6.61 3.89 13.65
CA LEU A 575 -7.23 3.97 14.97
C LEU A 575 -8.64 3.35 14.99
N TYR A 576 -9.50 3.76 14.07
CA TYR A 576 -10.88 3.28 13.96
C TYR A 576 -11.33 3.24 12.48
N PRO A 577 -11.09 2.11 11.78
CA PRO A 577 -11.42 1.94 10.37
C PRO A 577 -12.90 2.20 10.06
N GLU A 578 -13.81 1.53 10.76
CA GLU A 578 -15.25 1.58 10.49
C GLU A 578 -15.83 2.99 10.62
N ALA A 579 -15.53 3.73 11.70
CA ALA A 579 -16.04 5.10 11.85
C ALA A 579 -15.47 6.05 10.81
N THR A 580 -14.20 5.88 10.44
CA THR A 580 -13.56 6.70 9.41
C THR A 580 -14.22 6.46 8.06
N VAL A 581 -14.42 5.20 7.66
CA VAL A 581 -15.09 4.85 6.39
C VAL A 581 -16.53 5.36 6.37
N LYS A 582 -17.30 5.16 7.45
CA LYS A 582 -18.68 5.69 7.56
C LYS A 582 -18.73 7.20 7.36
N GLN A 583 -17.80 7.94 7.96
CA GLN A 583 -17.73 9.39 7.82
C GLN A 583 -17.39 9.80 6.39
N VAL A 584 -16.45 9.12 5.74
CA VAL A 584 -16.12 9.36 4.33
C VAL A 584 -17.34 9.10 3.43
N CYS A 585 -18.02 7.96 3.60
CA CYS A 585 -19.21 7.60 2.83
C CYS A 585 -20.33 8.63 3.01
N HIS A 586 -20.58 9.09 4.24
CA HIS A 586 -21.58 10.12 4.51
C HIS A 586 -21.24 11.45 3.84
N LEU A 587 -20.00 11.94 3.99
CA LEU A 587 -19.57 13.20 3.41
C LEU A 587 -19.49 13.16 1.88
N ALA A 588 -19.20 12.00 1.29
CA ALA A 588 -19.19 11.82 -0.16
C ALA A 588 -20.54 12.10 -0.80
N VAL A 589 -21.64 11.88 -0.06
CA VAL A 589 -23.00 12.05 -0.55
C VAL A 589 -23.58 13.41 -0.19
N VAL A 590 -23.32 13.90 1.03
CA VAL A 590 -23.90 15.16 1.51
C VAL A 590 -23.15 16.39 0.96
N ASN A 591 -21.83 16.30 0.74
CA ASN A 591 -21.06 17.43 0.22
C ASN A 591 -21.02 17.41 -1.32
N LEU A 592 -21.79 18.32 -1.92
CA LEU A 592 -21.96 18.34 -3.36
C LEU A 592 -20.60 18.44 -4.10
N GLY A 593 -20.33 17.45 -4.96
CA GLY A 593 -19.12 17.39 -5.77
C GLY A 593 -17.88 16.80 -5.06
N ALA A 594 -17.96 16.42 -3.79
CA ALA A 594 -16.83 15.84 -3.05
C ALA A 594 -16.62 14.33 -3.29
N HIS A 595 -17.61 13.64 -3.88
CA HIS A 595 -17.63 12.20 -4.06
C HIS A 595 -16.37 11.65 -4.77
N GLN A 596 -15.90 12.25 -5.87
CA GLN A 596 -14.71 11.76 -6.59
C GLN A 596 -13.44 11.84 -5.72
N PHE A 597 -13.22 12.97 -5.07
CA PHE A 597 -12.03 13.19 -4.24
C PHE A 597 -12.03 12.26 -3.02
N LEU A 598 -13.18 12.09 -2.36
CA LEU A 598 -13.31 11.17 -1.23
C LEU A 598 -13.20 9.70 -1.66
N ALA A 599 -13.64 9.35 -2.86
CA ALA A 599 -13.48 8.00 -3.41
C ALA A 599 -12.00 7.70 -3.69
N GLN A 600 -11.25 8.65 -4.27
CA GLN A 600 -9.80 8.53 -4.47
C GLN A 600 -9.04 8.30 -3.16
N ILE A 601 -9.45 8.98 -2.07
CA ILE A 601 -8.87 8.76 -0.74
C ILE A 601 -9.12 7.31 -0.29
N LEU A 602 -10.36 6.80 -0.36
CA LEU A 602 -10.65 5.41 0.04
C LEU A 602 -9.92 4.39 -0.84
N CYS A 603 -9.88 4.60 -2.16
CA CYS A 603 -9.19 3.71 -3.10
C CYS A 603 -7.67 3.69 -2.87
N SER A 604 -7.10 4.63 -2.12
CA SER A 604 -5.69 4.58 -1.68
C SER A 604 -5.44 3.52 -0.59
N PHE A 605 -6.50 2.91 -0.05
CA PHE A 605 -6.44 1.91 1.02
C PHE A 605 -7.07 0.57 0.62
N PRO A 606 -6.44 -0.23 -0.26
CA PRO A 606 -6.95 -1.56 -0.65
C PRO A 606 -7.18 -2.50 0.53
N ALA A 607 -6.49 -2.31 1.67
CA ALA A 607 -6.74 -3.10 2.88
C ALA A 607 -8.19 -2.99 3.41
N LEU A 608 -8.94 -1.94 3.03
CA LEU A 608 -10.33 -1.76 3.40
C LEU A 608 -11.28 -2.73 2.69
N SER A 609 -10.87 -3.45 1.65
CA SER A 609 -11.65 -4.55 1.04
C SER A 609 -11.71 -5.80 1.94
N PHE A 610 -11.70 -5.58 3.26
CA PHE A 610 -11.68 -6.59 4.28
C PHE A 610 -13.06 -7.24 4.43
N LEU A 611 -13.05 -8.58 4.45
CA LEU A 611 -14.25 -9.38 4.64
C LEU A 611 -14.41 -9.71 6.13
N GLU A 612 -15.40 -9.10 6.77
CA GLU A 612 -15.72 -9.37 8.16
C GLU A 612 -16.41 -10.73 8.27
N THR A 613 -15.73 -11.69 8.93
CA THR A 613 -16.25 -13.04 9.21
C THR A 613 -16.75 -13.21 10.64
N GLN A 614 -16.45 -12.26 11.55
CA GLN A 614 -16.68 -12.43 12.99
C GLN A 614 -18.16 -12.38 13.42
N LYS A 615 -19.03 -11.63 12.70
CA LYS A 615 -20.45 -11.47 13.07
C LYS A 615 -21.37 -12.54 12.47
N ASP A 616 -21.04 -13.06 11.28
CA ASP A 616 -21.79 -14.14 10.62
C ASP A 616 -20.84 -14.96 9.71
N PRO A 617 -20.32 -16.11 10.18
CA PRO A 617 -19.36 -16.91 9.42
C PRO A 617 -19.95 -17.51 8.14
N GLY A 618 -21.29 -17.52 7.97
CA GLY A 618 -21.95 -18.01 6.77
C GLY A 618 -22.07 -16.96 5.65
N ARG A 619 -21.90 -15.67 5.95
CA ARG A 619 -21.99 -14.56 5.00
C ARG A 619 -20.95 -13.49 5.36
N PRO A 620 -19.73 -13.57 4.81
CA PRO A 620 -18.76 -12.49 4.98
C PRO A 620 -19.30 -11.20 4.33
N HIS A 621 -19.24 -10.09 5.06
CA HIS A 621 -19.63 -8.77 4.56
C HIS A 621 -18.37 -7.92 4.37
N ASN A 622 -18.26 -7.27 3.21
CA ASN A 622 -17.21 -6.29 2.95
C ASN A 622 -17.42 -5.07 3.86
N LEU A 623 -16.37 -4.64 4.58
CA LEU A 623 -16.42 -3.52 5.52
C LEU A 623 -16.99 -2.24 4.88
N VAL A 624 -16.55 -1.91 3.66
CA VAL A 624 -16.96 -0.69 2.96
C VAL A 624 -18.43 -0.76 2.55
N VAL A 625 -18.90 -1.91 2.09
CA VAL A 625 -20.33 -2.12 1.74
C VAL A 625 -21.22 -1.98 2.96
N ARG A 626 -20.84 -2.59 4.08
CA ARG A 626 -21.56 -2.46 5.35
C ARG A 626 -21.57 -0.99 5.82
N CYS A 627 -20.44 -0.30 5.74
CA CYS A 627 -20.37 1.12 6.11
C CYS A 627 -21.24 2.00 5.21
N LEU A 628 -21.32 1.72 3.91
CA LEU A 628 -22.21 2.42 2.98
C LEU A 628 -23.68 2.20 3.33
N GLU A 629 -24.07 0.95 3.60
CA GLU A 629 -25.42 0.59 4.01
C GLU A 629 -25.82 1.29 5.31
N GLU A 630 -24.97 1.25 6.34
CA GLU A 630 -25.28 1.83 7.65
C GLU A 630 -25.20 3.38 7.66
N ALA A 631 -24.27 3.97 6.91
CA ALA A 631 -24.03 5.42 6.92
C ALA A 631 -24.98 6.19 6.01
N VAL A 632 -25.25 5.67 4.82
CA VAL A 632 -25.90 6.40 3.72
C VAL A 632 -27.26 5.83 3.37
N TRP A 633 -27.36 4.51 3.24
CA TRP A 633 -28.57 3.88 2.70
C TRP A 633 -29.79 4.11 3.61
N GLY A 634 -30.92 4.48 3.00
CA GLY A 634 -32.13 4.89 3.72
C GLY A 634 -32.11 6.30 4.33
N LYS A 635 -31.01 7.06 4.20
CA LYS A 635 -30.90 8.47 4.66
C LYS A 635 -30.79 9.48 3.51
N LEU A 636 -30.82 9.02 2.27
CA LEU A 636 -30.83 9.86 1.08
C LEU A 636 -32.17 10.61 1.00
N SER A 637 -32.11 11.94 0.89
CA SER A 637 -33.27 12.82 0.98
C SER A 637 -33.55 13.59 -0.31
N THR A 638 -32.56 13.70 -1.20
CA THR A 638 -32.68 14.45 -2.45
C THR A 638 -32.14 13.66 -3.65
N ALA A 639 -32.70 13.89 -4.84
CA ALA A 639 -32.23 13.30 -6.10
C ALA A 639 -30.74 13.62 -6.40
N ARG A 640 -30.22 14.74 -5.88
CA ARG A 640 -28.79 15.08 -6.00
C ARG A 640 -27.90 14.20 -5.13
N GLU A 641 -28.35 13.86 -3.93
CA GLU A 641 -27.65 12.92 -3.04
C GLU A 641 -27.66 11.51 -3.63
N GLU A 642 -28.78 11.08 -4.23
CA GLU A 642 -28.88 9.81 -4.95
C GLU A 642 -27.90 9.73 -6.12
N GLU A 643 -27.84 10.75 -6.98
CA GLU A 643 -26.89 10.80 -8.10
C GLU A 643 -25.44 10.78 -7.61
N GLN A 644 -25.11 11.48 -6.51
CA GLN A 644 -23.76 11.44 -5.95
C GLN A 644 -23.40 10.10 -5.33
N PHE A 645 -24.36 9.45 -4.67
CA PHE A 645 -24.19 8.08 -4.20
C PHE A 645 -23.90 7.13 -5.37
N LEU A 646 -24.63 7.24 -6.48
CA LEU A 646 -24.38 6.44 -7.68
C LEU A 646 -23.00 6.69 -8.28
N GLN A 647 -22.58 7.96 -8.39
CA GLN A 647 -21.25 8.33 -8.90
C GLN A 647 -20.13 7.84 -7.98
N PHE A 648 -20.31 7.98 -6.67
CA PHE A 648 -19.38 7.49 -5.66
C PHE A 648 -19.22 5.97 -5.74
N LEU A 649 -20.35 5.24 -5.74
CA LEU A 649 -20.38 3.78 -5.80
C LEU A 649 -19.75 3.26 -7.10
N THR A 650 -20.04 3.92 -8.23
CA THR A 650 -19.41 3.59 -9.53
C THR A 650 -17.90 3.71 -9.46
N PHE A 651 -17.37 4.77 -8.84
CA PHE A 651 -15.92 4.97 -8.67
C PHE A 651 -15.30 3.87 -7.80
N LEU A 652 -15.94 3.46 -6.69
CA LEU A 652 -15.43 2.40 -5.81
C LEU A 652 -15.38 1.01 -6.48
N MET A 653 -16.21 0.80 -7.51
CA MET A 653 -16.26 -0.43 -8.29
C MET A 653 -15.32 -0.43 -9.51
N GLN A 654 -14.68 0.69 -9.85
CA GLN A 654 -13.81 0.82 -11.03
C GLN A 654 -12.38 0.29 -10.77
N PRO A 655 -11.77 -0.46 -11.72
CA PRO A 655 -10.41 -0.97 -11.61
C PRO A 655 -9.40 -0.09 -12.38
N ASP A 656 -9.06 1.11 -11.90
CA ASP A 656 -8.15 2.00 -12.65
C ASP A 656 -6.66 1.60 -12.62
N SER A 657 -6.28 0.63 -11.77
CA SER A 657 -4.94 -0.03 -11.77
C SER A 657 -4.76 -1.09 -10.65
N ALA A 658 -5.68 -1.12 -9.68
CA ALA A 658 -5.69 -2.02 -8.52
C ALA A 658 -7.02 -2.79 -8.44
N THR A 659 -7.09 -3.79 -7.56
CA THR A 659 -8.37 -4.47 -7.24
C THR A 659 -9.38 -3.44 -6.73
N PRO A 660 -10.63 -3.44 -7.25
CA PRO A 660 -11.64 -2.50 -6.81
C PRO A 660 -11.93 -2.69 -5.32
N LEU A 661 -12.26 -1.60 -4.62
CA LEU A 661 -12.50 -1.64 -3.18
C LEU A 661 -13.79 -2.41 -2.84
N VAL A 662 -14.75 -2.37 -3.77
CA VAL A 662 -16.01 -3.11 -3.70
C VAL A 662 -16.27 -3.76 -5.06
N SER A 663 -16.75 -5.01 -5.06
CA SER A 663 -17.14 -5.69 -6.29
C SER A 663 -18.59 -5.36 -6.71
N PRO A 664 -18.90 -5.33 -8.02
CA PRO A 664 -20.28 -5.19 -8.51
C PRO A 664 -21.25 -6.25 -7.95
N ALA A 665 -20.75 -7.45 -7.65
CA ALA A 665 -21.53 -8.53 -7.05
C ALA A 665 -21.95 -8.22 -5.61
N GLU A 666 -21.04 -7.70 -4.79
CA GLU A 666 -21.35 -7.28 -3.40
C GLU A 666 -22.36 -6.14 -3.39
N VAL A 667 -22.17 -5.14 -4.25
CA VAL A 667 -23.11 -4.01 -4.42
C VAL A 667 -24.50 -4.51 -4.79
N THR A 668 -24.60 -5.41 -5.77
CA THR A 668 -25.89 -5.95 -6.21
C THR A 668 -26.58 -6.73 -5.09
N LYS A 669 -25.83 -7.50 -4.30
CA LYS A 669 -26.37 -8.28 -3.17
C LYS A 669 -26.88 -7.40 -2.03
N ALA A 670 -26.20 -6.28 -1.75
CA ALA A 670 -26.56 -5.36 -0.67
C ALA A 670 -27.67 -4.38 -1.08
N PHE A 671 -27.53 -3.72 -2.24
CA PHE A 671 -28.36 -2.56 -2.61
C PHE A 671 -29.43 -2.86 -3.66
N VAL A 672 -29.52 -4.08 -4.20
CA VAL A 672 -30.47 -4.42 -5.28
C VAL A 672 -31.39 -5.56 -4.87
N LEU A 673 -30.83 -6.74 -4.59
CA LEU A 673 -31.62 -7.95 -4.34
C LEU A 673 -32.66 -7.83 -3.21
N PRO A 674 -32.39 -7.12 -2.08
CA PRO A 674 -33.39 -6.96 -1.01
C PRO A 674 -34.61 -6.12 -1.41
N TYR A 675 -34.44 -5.22 -2.38
CA TYR A 675 -35.43 -4.19 -2.73
C TYR A 675 -36.27 -4.55 -3.97
N LEU A 676 -35.82 -5.51 -4.79
CA LEU A 676 -36.58 -5.99 -5.97
C LEU A 676 -37.79 -6.88 -5.64
N LYS A 677 -38.00 -7.27 -4.38
CA LYS A 677 -39.09 -8.17 -3.95
C LYS A 677 -40.17 -7.49 -3.08
N SER A 678 -39.98 -6.21 -2.75
CA SER A 678 -40.79 -5.47 -1.78
C SER A 678 -41.36 -4.21 -2.44
N ASP A 679 -42.49 -3.69 -1.97
CA ASP A 679 -42.99 -2.35 -2.29
C ASP A 679 -42.09 -1.28 -1.63
N SER A 680 -40.80 -1.30 -1.96
CA SER A 680 -39.77 -0.46 -1.35
C SER A 680 -39.69 0.88 -2.09
N PRO A 681 -39.62 2.01 -1.35
CA PRO A 681 -39.41 3.32 -1.97
C PRO A 681 -38.05 3.44 -2.67
N GLN A 682 -37.08 2.55 -2.37
CA GLN A 682 -35.73 2.57 -2.95
C GLN A 682 -35.60 1.74 -4.23
N ILE A 683 -36.70 1.23 -4.80
CA ILE A 683 -36.64 0.35 -5.97
C ILE A 683 -36.02 1.02 -7.20
N GLU A 684 -36.31 2.29 -7.45
CA GLU A 684 -35.78 3.05 -8.58
C GLU A 684 -34.26 3.25 -8.44
N LEU A 685 -33.81 3.69 -7.27
CA LEU A 685 -32.38 3.80 -6.96
C LEU A 685 -31.67 2.44 -7.07
N SER A 686 -32.30 1.36 -6.61
CA SER A 686 -31.77 -0.01 -6.72
C SER A 686 -31.58 -0.44 -8.18
N LEU A 687 -32.52 -0.09 -9.05
CA LEU A 687 -32.42 -0.34 -10.49
C LEU A 687 -31.31 0.50 -11.13
N GLN A 688 -31.16 1.76 -10.71
CA GLN A 688 -30.06 2.62 -11.16
C GLN A 688 -28.70 2.06 -10.74
N VAL A 689 -28.57 1.57 -9.50
CA VAL A 689 -27.38 0.87 -9.00
C VAL A 689 -27.08 -0.36 -9.86
N LEU A 690 -28.07 -1.20 -10.14
CA LEU A 690 -27.89 -2.39 -10.98
C LEU A 690 -27.42 -2.03 -12.39
N SER A 691 -28.01 -1.00 -13.00
CA SER A 691 -27.62 -0.50 -14.32
C SER A 691 -26.17 -0.01 -14.34
N LYS A 692 -25.74 0.73 -13.31
CA LYS A 692 -24.33 1.15 -13.17
C LYS A 692 -23.39 -0.04 -12.97
N ALA A 693 -23.75 -1.00 -12.13
CA ALA A 693 -22.96 -2.20 -11.88
C ALA A 693 -22.76 -3.06 -13.14
N LEU A 694 -23.81 -3.20 -13.98
CA LEU A 694 -23.74 -3.91 -15.27
C LEU A 694 -22.87 -3.18 -16.31
N GLY A 695 -22.76 -1.85 -16.21
CA GLY A 695 -21.88 -1.06 -17.07
C GLY A 695 -20.38 -1.19 -16.76
N ILE A 696 -20.00 -1.86 -15.67
CA ILE A 696 -18.61 -2.04 -15.26
C ILE A 696 -18.02 -3.28 -15.93
N GLN A 697 -16.86 -3.12 -16.56
CA GLN A 697 -16.18 -4.21 -17.22
C GLN A 697 -15.76 -5.31 -16.21
N PRO A 698 -15.96 -6.58 -16.55
CA PRO A 698 -15.57 -7.67 -15.66
C PRO A 698 -14.04 -7.72 -15.53
N CYS A 699 -13.56 -7.85 -14.29
CA CYS A 699 -12.12 -8.02 -13.99
C CYS A 699 -11.63 -9.47 -14.17
N SER A 700 -12.54 -10.42 -14.35
CA SER A 700 -12.29 -11.87 -14.46
C SER A 700 -12.84 -12.40 -15.79
N GLU A 701 -12.35 -13.55 -16.25
CA GLU A 701 -12.91 -14.26 -17.40
C GLU A 701 -14.38 -14.65 -17.18
N GLU A 702 -14.79 -14.93 -15.94
CA GLU A 702 -16.19 -15.18 -15.59
C GLU A 702 -16.91 -13.91 -15.12
N HIS A 703 -18.08 -13.64 -15.69
CA HIS A 703 -18.88 -12.48 -15.30
C HIS A 703 -19.42 -12.60 -13.86
N TRP A 704 -19.25 -11.54 -13.06
CA TRP A 704 -19.60 -11.48 -11.63
C TRP A 704 -21.08 -11.79 -11.32
N ILE A 705 -21.97 -11.57 -12.30
CA ILE A 705 -23.42 -11.79 -12.19
C ILE A 705 -23.80 -13.23 -11.86
N LYS A 706 -22.95 -14.22 -12.21
CA LYS A 706 -23.16 -15.63 -11.85
C LYS A 706 -23.29 -15.83 -10.34
N SER A 707 -22.63 -14.99 -9.56
CA SER A 707 -22.68 -15.04 -8.09
C SER A 707 -23.93 -14.40 -7.48
N CYS A 708 -24.83 -13.80 -8.28
CA CYS A 708 -25.96 -12.96 -7.84
C CYS A 708 -27.36 -13.57 -8.08
N HIS A 709 -27.47 -14.90 -8.21
CA HIS A 709 -28.75 -15.59 -8.45
C HIS A 709 -29.51 -15.03 -9.68
N LEU A 710 -28.88 -15.14 -10.84
CA LEU A 710 -29.33 -14.56 -12.12
C LEU A 710 -30.79 -14.82 -12.50
N PHE A 711 -31.29 -16.05 -12.44
CA PHE A 711 -32.66 -16.38 -12.86
C PHE A 711 -33.75 -15.77 -11.96
N PRO A 712 -33.62 -15.83 -10.61
CA PRO A 712 -34.46 -15.03 -9.73
C PRO A 712 -34.44 -13.53 -10.02
N LEU A 713 -33.27 -12.96 -10.33
CA LEU A 713 -33.13 -11.54 -10.69
C LEU A 713 -33.92 -11.22 -11.97
N LEU A 714 -33.73 -12.01 -13.04
CA LEU A 714 -34.47 -11.88 -14.30
C LEU A 714 -35.98 -11.97 -14.07
N LEU A 715 -36.46 -12.95 -13.30
CA LEU A 715 -37.87 -13.11 -13.00
C LEU A 715 -38.43 -11.91 -12.22
N SER A 716 -37.69 -11.37 -11.26
CA SER A 716 -38.09 -10.16 -10.53
C SER A 716 -38.25 -8.96 -11.46
N LEU A 717 -37.31 -8.73 -12.38
CA LEU A 717 -37.41 -7.65 -13.37
C LEU A 717 -38.59 -7.87 -14.34
N CYS A 718 -38.84 -9.11 -14.76
CA CYS A 718 -39.99 -9.47 -15.59
C CYS A 718 -41.32 -9.17 -14.90
N LYS A 719 -41.44 -9.44 -13.59
CA LYS A 719 -42.63 -9.10 -12.80
C LYS A 719 -42.82 -7.60 -12.65
N LEU A 720 -41.73 -6.83 -12.52
CA LEU A 720 -41.81 -5.38 -12.51
C LEU A 720 -42.31 -4.84 -13.85
N LEU A 721 -41.83 -5.39 -14.97
CA LEU A 721 -42.36 -5.03 -16.30
C LEU A 721 -43.84 -5.37 -16.45
N ASP A 722 -44.26 -6.56 -16.00
CA ASP A 722 -45.65 -7.00 -16.03
C ASP A 722 -46.58 -6.03 -15.28
N GLY A 723 -46.12 -5.49 -14.14
CA GLY A 723 -46.86 -4.50 -13.37
C GLY A 723 -47.20 -3.20 -14.12
N TYR A 724 -46.49 -2.87 -15.20
CA TYR A 724 -46.82 -1.69 -16.02
C TYR A 724 -48.06 -1.88 -16.90
N THR A 725 -48.52 -3.11 -17.12
CA THR A 725 -49.76 -3.37 -17.90
C THR A 725 -51.01 -2.83 -17.19
N SER A 726 -50.96 -2.72 -15.87
CA SER A 726 -52.04 -2.16 -15.05
C SER A 726 -51.64 -0.86 -14.35
N TYR A 727 -50.58 -0.17 -14.81
CA TYR A 727 -49.97 0.99 -14.14
C TYR A 727 -51.01 2.05 -13.71
N TRP A 728 -51.85 2.52 -14.64
CA TRP A 728 -52.87 3.53 -14.36
C TRP A 728 -54.03 3.04 -13.48
N HIS A 729 -54.12 1.72 -13.25
CA HIS A 729 -55.16 1.10 -12.43
C HIS A 729 -54.69 0.76 -11.01
N GLN A 730 -53.42 1.01 -10.68
CA GLN A 730 -52.89 0.72 -9.34
C GLN A 730 -53.42 1.69 -8.28
N PRO A 731 -53.64 1.24 -7.02
CA PRO A 731 -54.07 2.12 -5.95
C PRO A 731 -53.03 3.21 -5.67
N ARG A 732 -53.47 4.46 -5.45
CA ARG A 732 -52.59 5.62 -5.18
C ARG A 732 -51.67 5.45 -3.96
N GLU A 733 -51.97 4.52 -3.07
CA GLU A 733 -51.19 4.23 -1.85
C GLU A 733 -50.03 3.25 -2.09
N GLN A 734 -50.03 2.54 -3.22
CA GLN A 734 -48.96 1.59 -3.56
C GLN A 734 -47.84 2.32 -4.30
N LEU A 735 -46.64 2.32 -3.72
CA LEU A 735 -45.44 2.89 -4.34
C LEU A 735 -44.98 1.97 -5.47
N PHE A 736 -45.12 2.43 -6.72
CA PHE A 736 -44.65 1.72 -7.90
C PHE A 736 -43.67 2.61 -8.70
N PRO A 737 -42.60 2.05 -9.31
CA PRO A 737 -41.63 2.85 -10.03
C PRO A 737 -42.25 3.66 -11.17
N SER A 738 -41.70 4.83 -11.44
CA SER A 738 -42.17 5.75 -12.49
C SER A 738 -42.21 5.09 -13.88
N LEU A 739 -43.00 5.63 -14.80
CA LEU A 739 -43.05 5.15 -16.19
C LEU A 739 -41.72 5.39 -16.93
N GLU A 740 -40.91 6.35 -16.48
CA GLU A 740 -39.53 6.55 -16.93
C GLU A 740 -38.61 5.39 -16.50
N THR A 741 -38.83 4.83 -15.31
CA THR A 741 -38.11 3.64 -14.82
C THR A 741 -38.35 2.41 -15.69
N LYS A 742 -39.47 2.36 -16.44
CA LYS A 742 -39.74 1.28 -17.41
C LYS A 742 -38.60 1.17 -18.43
N ASP A 743 -38.11 2.28 -18.96
CA ASP A 743 -36.98 2.28 -19.91
C ASP A 743 -35.69 1.77 -19.27
N LEU A 744 -35.46 2.09 -18.00
CA LEU A 744 -34.32 1.57 -17.23
C LEU A 744 -34.40 0.05 -17.05
N ILE A 745 -35.57 -0.48 -16.67
CA ILE A 745 -35.79 -1.93 -16.51
C ILE A 745 -35.55 -2.65 -17.85
N LEU A 746 -36.07 -2.10 -18.95
CA LEU A 746 -35.86 -2.65 -20.29
C LEU A 746 -34.38 -2.69 -20.68
N ASN A 747 -33.63 -1.63 -20.38
CA ASN A 747 -32.19 -1.58 -20.63
C ASN A 747 -31.44 -2.63 -19.79
N ILE A 748 -31.73 -2.72 -18.49
CA ILE A 748 -31.13 -3.72 -17.59
C ILE A 748 -31.41 -5.14 -18.07
N LEU A 749 -32.65 -5.46 -18.45
CA LEU A 749 -33.02 -6.77 -18.99
C LEU A 749 -32.27 -7.09 -20.29
N CYS A 750 -32.12 -6.11 -21.18
CA CYS A 750 -31.34 -6.28 -22.41
C CYS A 750 -29.87 -6.60 -22.09
N GLN A 751 -29.24 -5.82 -21.22
CA GLN A 751 -27.85 -6.04 -20.79
C GLN A 751 -27.66 -7.40 -20.12
N LEU A 752 -28.58 -7.80 -19.24
CA LEU A 752 -28.53 -9.13 -18.62
C LEU A 752 -28.66 -10.25 -19.66
N CYS A 753 -29.56 -10.12 -20.63
CA CYS A 753 -29.67 -11.11 -21.71
C CYS A 753 -28.38 -11.20 -22.54
N GLU A 754 -27.72 -10.07 -22.80
CA GLU A 754 -26.46 -10.01 -23.54
C GLU A 754 -25.27 -10.61 -22.78
N VAL A 755 -25.23 -10.44 -21.46
CA VAL A 755 -24.20 -11.04 -20.60
C VAL A 755 -24.37 -12.56 -20.50
N VAL A 756 -25.61 -13.04 -20.46
CA VAL A 756 -25.92 -14.47 -20.22
C VAL A 756 -25.87 -15.31 -21.49
N GLY A 757 -26.21 -14.73 -22.64
CA GLY A 757 -26.23 -15.44 -23.92
C GLY A 757 -24.91 -16.17 -24.25
N PRO A 758 -23.75 -15.48 -24.28
CA PRO A 758 -22.44 -16.07 -24.55
C PRO A 758 -22.02 -17.14 -23.53
N GLU A 759 -22.36 -16.93 -22.25
CA GLU A 759 -22.04 -17.85 -21.14
C GLU A 759 -22.84 -19.16 -21.18
N SER A 760 -24.01 -19.15 -21.83
CA SER A 760 -24.87 -20.34 -21.99
C SER A 760 -24.46 -21.24 -23.18
N ALA A 761 -23.76 -20.68 -24.17
CA ALA A 761 -23.35 -21.37 -25.40
C ALA A 761 -22.40 -22.59 -25.21
N PRO A 762 -21.42 -22.59 -24.29
CA PRO A 762 -20.50 -23.73 -24.13
C PRO A 762 -21.07 -24.91 -23.32
N SER A 763 -22.21 -24.76 -22.62
CA SER A 763 -22.77 -25.82 -21.76
C SER A 763 -24.33 -25.88 -21.75
N PRO A 764 -24.97 -26.01 -22.92
CA PRO A 764 -26.42 -25.86 -23.08
C PRO A 764 -27.24 -26.80 -22.18
N GLU A 765 -26.78 -28.02 -21.93
CA GLU A 765 -27.49 -29.02 -21.10
C GLU A 765 -27.70 -28.57 -19.65
N LEU A 766 -26.78 -27.79 -19.08
CA LEU A 766 -26.88 -27.25 -17.72
C LEU A 766 -27.90 -26.11 -17.62
N TRP A 767 -28.10 -25.37 -18.71
CA TRP A 767 -28.95 -24.18 -18.75
C TRP A 767 -30.38 -24.48 -19.20
N VAL A 768 -30.61 -25.54 -19.98
CA VAL A 768 -31.94 -25.92 -20.52
C VAL A 768 -33.01 -26.02 -19.42
N GLN A 769 -32.70 -26.63 -18.26
CA GLN A 769 -33.67 -26.76 -17.16
C GLN A 769 -34.01 -25.39 -16.55
N SER A 770 -33.03 -24.52 -16.38
CA SER A 770 -33.21 -23.18 -15.80
C SER A 770 -33.94 -22.23 -16.77
N LEU A 771 -33.63 -22.31 -18.07
CA LEU A 771 -34.35 -21.59 -19.13
C LEU A 771 -35.80 -22.07 -19.23
N ALA A 772 -36.05 -23.37 -19.21
CA ALA A 772 -37.41 -23.92 -19.19
C ALA A 772 -38.19 -23.53 -17.92
N TRP A 773 -37.52 -23.46 -16.76
CA TRP A 773 -38.12 -22.94 -15.54
C TRP A 773 -38.52 -21.47 -15.69
N LEU A 774 -37.63 -20.63 -16.20
CA LEU A 774 -37.90 -19.20 -16.41
C LEU A 774 -39.05 -19.02 -17.41
N HIS A 775 -39.02 -19.73 -18.54
CA HIS A 775 -40.09 -19.71 -19.55
C HIS A 775 -41.45 -20.04 -18.94
N ARG A 776 -41.55 -21.12 -18.15
CA ARG A 776 -42.82 -21.48 -17.46
C ARG A 776 -43.28 -20.42 -16.47
N LYS A 777 -42.36 -19.70 -15.82
CA LYS A 777 -42.70 -18.61 -14.88
C LYS A 777 -43.10 -17.33 -15.59
N VAL A 778 -42.54 -17.05 -16.76
CA VAL A 778 -42.87 -15.88 -17.59
C VAL A 778 -44.17 -16.08 -18.36
N ALA A 779 -44.54 -17.33 -18.70
CA ALA A 779 -45.80 -17.64 -19.38
C ALA A 779 -47.07 -17.23 -18.59
N SER A 780 -46.96 -16.91 -17.29
CA SER A 780 -48.06 -16.36 -16.49
C SER A 780 -48.11 -14.83 -16.45
N LEU A 781 -47.14 -14.16 -17.08
CA LEU A 781 -47.06 -12.70 -17.21
C LEU A 781 -47.58 -12.27 -18.59
N ASP A 782 -47.64 -10.96 -18.83
CA ASP A 782 -47.94 -10.42 -20.15
C ASP A 782 -47.03 -10.99 -21.25
N TRP A 783 -47.64 -11.29 -22.40
CA TRP A 783 -46.97 -11.98 -23.50
C TRP A 783 -45.78 -11.18 -24.08
N THR A 784 -45.81 -9.85 -23.99
CA THR A 784 -44.69 -9.02 -24.47
C THR A 784 -43.43 -9.20 -23.63
N VAL A 785 -43.56 -9.60 -22.35
CA VAL A 785 -42.42 -9.90 -21.47
C VAL A 785 -41.63 -11.10 -21.97
N GLY A 786 -42.32 -12.14 -22.46
CA GLY A 786 -41.68 -13.31 -23.07
C GLY A 786 -40.84 -12.95 -24.28
N LEU A 787 -41.36 -12.07 -25.16
CA LEU A 787 -40.63 -11.60 -26.35
C LEU A 787 -39.38 -10.80 -26.00
N ARG A 788 -39.40 -10.03 -24.91
CA ARG A 788 -38.22 -9.26 -24.45
C ARG A 788 -37.06 -10.16 -24.02
N LEU A 789 -37.35 -11.40 -23.62
CA LEU A 789 -36.34 -12.40 -23.26
C LEU A 789 -35.86 -13.25 -24.46
N LYS A 790 -36.30 -12.96 -25.69
CA LYS A 790 -35.93 -13.77 -26.87
C LYS A 790 -34.41 -13.90 -27.06
N LYS A 791 -33.63 -12.86 -26.79
CA LYS A 791 -32.15 -12.91 -26.84
C LYS A 791 -31.56 -13.96 -25.88
N LEU A 792 -32.20 -14.18 -24.72
CA LEU A 792 -31.79 -15.18 -23.72
C LEU A 792 -32.27 -16.58 -24.12
N TYR A 793 -33.48 -16.70 -24.65
CA TYR A 793 -34.04 -17.98 -25.07
C TYR A 793 -33.42 -18.53 -26.35
N GLY A 794 -32.87 -17.68 -27.22
CA GLY A 794 -32.33 -18.09 -28.52
C GLY A 794 -33.36 -18.89 -29.31
N ASP A 795 -32.92 -20.02 -29.89
CA ASP A 795 -33.77 -20.90 -30.70
C ASP A 795 -34.49 -21.99 -29.87
N HIS A 796 -34.35 -21.98 -28.53
CA HIS A 796 -34.97 -22.99 -27.67
C HIS A 796 -36.50 -22.89 -27.61
N PHE A 797 -37.06 -21.68 -27.78
CA PHE A 797 -38.49 -21.41 -27.74
C PHE A 797 -38.89 -20.50 -28.90
N LYS A 798 -40.04 -20.78 -29.51
CA LYS A 798 -40.64 -19.92 -30.55
C LYS A 798 -41.16 -18.63 -29.93
N ASN A 799 -41.34 -17.60 -30.75
CA ASN A 799 -41.94 -16.35 -30.35
C ASN A 799 -43.46 -16.54 -30.16
N GLU A 800 -43.90 -16.53 -28.91
CA GLU A 800 -45.30 -16.70 -28.54
C GLU A 800 -46.04 -15.35 -28.62
N VAL A 801 -47.12 -15.28 -29.42
CA VAL A 801 -47.85 -14.04 -29.71
C VAL A 801 -49.36 -14.26 -29.81
N PRO A 802 -50.21 -13.21 -29.65
CA PRO A 802 -51.65 -13.32 -29.85
C PRO A 802 -52.01 -13.86 -31.24
N ALA A 803 -53.00 -14.75 -31.32
CA ALA A 803 -53.45 -15.34 -32.58
C ALA A 803 -53.90 -14.29 -33.61
N THR A 804 -54.46 -13.17 -33.15
CA THR A 804 -54.94 -12.06 -33.98
C THR A 804 -53.82 -11.34 -34.74
N LEU A 805 -52.56 -11.50 -34.32
CA LEU A 805 -51.41 -10.94 -35.04
C LEU A 805 -51.20 -11.63 -36.40
N PHE A 806 -51.49 -12.92 -36.51
CA PHE A 806 -51.40 -13.68 -37.77
C PHE A 806 -52.45 -13.24 -38.80
N GLU A 807 -53.48 -12.51 -38.40
CA GLU A 807 -54.50 -11.99 -39.33
C GLU A 807 -53.97 -10.82 -40.17
N ILE A 808 -52.91 -10.14 -39.71
CA ILE A 808 -52.38 -8.92 -40.34
C ILE A 808 -50.89 -9.00 -40.69
N CYS A 809 -50.21 -10.09 -40.30
CA CYS A 809 -48.79 -10.29 -40.56
C CYS A 809 -48.51 -11.70 -41.10
N THR A 810 -47.58 -11.78 -42.05
CA THR A 810 -47.08 -13.05 -42.61
C THR A 810 -45.99 -13.64 -41.72
N LEU A 811 -46.36 -14.13 -40.53
CA LEU A 811 -45.42 -14.68 -39.57
C LEU A 811 -45.03 -16.14 -39.93
N PRO A 812 -43.72 -16.46 -40.02
CA PRO A 812 -43.25 -17.82 -40.28
C PRO A 812 -43.54 -18.77 -39.10
N GLU A 813 -44.22 -19.90 -39.36
CA GLU A 813 -44.60 -20.87 -38.32
C GLU A 813 -43.41 -21.56 -37.64
N ASP A 814 -42.23 -21.57 -38.27
CA ASP A 814 -41.00 -22.11 -37.69
C ASP A 814 -40.43 -21.24 -36.57
N GLU A 815 -40.66 -19.92 -36.62
CA GLU A 815 -40.16 -18.98 -35.61
C GLU A 815 -41.23 -18.51 -34.63
N TRP A 816 -42.51 -18.50 -35.04
CA TRP A 816 -43.63 -17.90 -34.29
C TRP A 816 -44.67 -18.94 -33.88
N THR A 817 -45.40 -18.67 -32.79
CA THR A 817 -46.47 -19.55 -32.29
C THR A 817 -47.63 -18.70 -31.78
N SER A 818 -48.84 -19.04 -32.23
CA SER A 818 -50.06 -18.34 -31.84
C SER A 818 -50.59 -18.78 -30.47
N GLN A 819 -51.08 -17.82 -29.70
CA GLN A 819 -51.72 -18.01 -28.41
C GLN A 819 -53.11 -17.38 -28.38
N SER A 820 -54.07 -18.10 -27.80
CA SER A 820 -55.42 -17.62 -27.58
C SER A 820 -55.49 -16.84 -26.26
N LEU A 821 -55.28 -15.53 -26.33
CA LEU A 821 -55.32 -14.65 -25.16
C LEU A 821 -56.69 -13.95 -25.03
N PRO A 822 -57.34 -13.98 -23.85
CA PRO A 822 -58.69 -13.42 -23.68
C PRO A 822 -58.81 -11.91 -23.98
N ALA A 823 -57.73 -11.15 -23.82
CA ALA A 823 -57.71 -9.71 -24.09
C ALA A 823 -57.71 -9.37 -25.60
N TYR A 824 -57.41 -10.33 -26.48
CA TYR A 824 -57.26 -10.12 -27.92
C TYR A 824 -58.35 -10.88 -28.69
N GLY A 825 -59.43 -10.19 -29.02
CA GLY A 825 -60.52 -10.70 -29.86
C GLY A 825 -60.38 -10.33 -31.34
N PRO A 826 -61.31 -10.79 -32.21
CA PRO A 826 -61.32 -10.43 -33.63
C PRO A 826 -61.22 -8.91 -33.84
N GLY A 827 -60.33 -8.48 -34.74
CA GLY A 827 -60.07 -7.05 -35.01
C GLY A 827 -59.04 -6.38 -34.10
N SER A 828 -58.47 -7.08 -33.12
CA SER A 828 -57.38 -6.58 -32.26
C SER A 828 -55.98 -6.80 -32.84
N GLY A 829 -55.85 -7.31 -34.06
CA GLY A 829 -54.54 -7.60 -34.68
C GLY A 829 -53.60 -6.39 -34.67
N LEU A 830 -54.09 -5.21 -35.07
CA LEU A 830 -53.28 -3.98 -35.11
C LEU A 830 -52.81 -3.51 -33.72
N LEU A 831 -53.58 -3.81 -32.66
CA LEU A 831 -53.16 -3.56 -31.29
C LEU A 831 -51.96 -4.44 -30.92
N ALA A 832 -52.09 -5.76 -31.11
CA ALA A 832 -51.01 -6.72 -30.85
C ALA A 832 -49.76 -6.40 -31.68
N TRP A 833 -49.92 -5.98 -32.94
CA TRP A 833 -48.81 -5.58 -33.80
C TRP A 833 -48.10 -4.33 -33.31
N MET A 834 -48.85 -3.34 -32.83
CA MET A 834 -48.28 -2.11 -32.30
C MET A 834 -47.52 -2.35 -30.99
N GLU A 835 -48.06 -3.19 -30.10
CA GLU A 835 -47.37 -3.62 -28.88
C GLU A 835 -46.09 -4.41 -29.19
N CYS A 836 -46.12 -5.26 -30.23
CA CYS A 836 -44.94 -5.95 -30.73
C CYS A 836 -43.86 -4.95 -31.24
N CYS A 837 -44.27 -3.88 -31.92
CA CYS A 837 -43.37 -2.80 -32.34
C CYS A 837 -42.72 -2.05 -31.16
N CYS A 838 -43.37 -2.01 -29.99
CA CYS A 838 -42.82 -1.38 -28.78
C CYS A 838 -41.68 -2.19 -28.15
N VAL A 839 -41.61 -3.51 -28.38
CA VAL A 839 -40.69 -4.43 -27.69
C VAL A 839 -39.22 -4.08 -27.93
N SER A 840 -38.82 -3.93 -29.20
CA SER A 840 -37.44 -3.58 -29.57
C SER A 840 -37.36 -3.00 -31.00
N PRO A 841 -36.29 -2.26 -31.35
CA PRO A 841 -36.10 -1.75 -32.72
C PRO A 841 -36.05 -2.87 -33.77
N ALA A 842 -35.36 -3.97 -33.49
CA ALA A 842 -35.25 -5.10 -34.42
C ALA A 842 -36.62 -5.76 -34.68
N LEU A 843 -37.44 -5.91 -33.63
CA LEU A 843 -38.77 -6.48 -33.76
C LEU A 843 -39.71 -5.55 -34.50
N ARG A 844 -39.66 -4.24 -34.23
CA ARG A 844 -40.37 -3.21 -35.00
C ARG A 844 -40.09 -3.31 -36.50
N ASP A 845 -38.82 -3.41 -36.88
CA ASP A 845 -38.44 -3.48 -38.30
C ASP A 845 -38.92 -4.79 -38.95
N THR A 846 -38.88 -5.89 -38.20
CA THR A 846 -39.45 -7.18 -38.62
C THR A 846 -40.97 -7.07 -38.83
N MET A 847 -41.68 -6.48 -37.86
CA MET A 847 -43.14 -6.27 -37.92
C MET A 847 -43.55 -5.36 -39.08
N LEU A 848 -42.76 -4.32 -39.41
CA LEU A 848 -42.97 -3.45 -40.57
C LEU A 848 -42.77 -4.18 -41.91
N ALA A 849 -41.88 -5.17 -41.95
CA ALA A 849 -41.62 -5.96 -43.15
C ALA A 849 -42.69 -7.03 -43.38
N LEU A 850 -43.21 -7.64 -42.31
CA LEU A 850 -44.18 -8.74 -42.37
C LEU A 850 -45.65 -8.26 -42.44
N LEU A 851 -45.91 -6.97 -42.21
CA LEU A 851 -47.24 -6.37 -42.29
C LEU A 851 -47.85 -6.52 -43.69
N THR A 852 -49.05 -7.09 -43.76
CA THR A 852 -49.80 -7.27 -45.01
C THR A 852 -50.96 -6.29 -45.09
N VAL A 853 -50.87 -5.34 -46.01
CA VAL A 853 -51.96 -4.43 -46.38
C VAL A 853 -51.97 -4.30 -47.89
N ASN A 854 -53.12 -4.53 -48.52
CA ASN A 854 -53.27 -4.34 -49.95
C ASN A 854 -53.41 -2.84 -50.27
N VAL A 855 -52.28 -2.21 -50.62
CA VAL A 855 -52.21 -0.78 -50.93
C VAL A 855 -53.00 -0.41 -52.20
N ASP A 856 -53.24 -1.37 -53.09
CA ASP A 856 -54.04 -1.17 -54.31
C ASP A 856 -55.55 -1.09 -54.03
N ASN A 857 -55.99 -1.48 -52.81
CA ASN A 857 -57.39 -1.40 -52.38
C ASN A 857 -57.61 -0.18 -51.46
N PRO A 858 -58.25 0.90 -51.94
CA PRO A 858 -58.42 2.13 -51.14
C PRO A 858 -59.33 1.93 -49.92
N GLU A 859 -60.29 1.01 -49.97
CA GLU A 859 -61.16 0.73 -48.83
C GLU A 859 -60.39 0.04 -47.69
N GLU A 860 -59.47 -0.86 -48.04
CA GLU A 860 -58.61 -1.56 -47.09
C GLU A 860 -57.60 -0.62 -46.44
N VAL A 861 -56.95 0.24 -47.24
CA VAL A 861 -56.05 1.28 -46.72
C VAL A 861 -56.78 2.23 -45.77
N ASN A 862 -58.02 2.61 -46.09
CA ASN A 862 -58.84 3.46 -45.22
C ASN A 862 -59.23 2.75 -43.91
N LEU A 863 -59.63 1.48 -43.98
CA LEU A 863 -59.96 0.68 -42.79
C LEU A 863 -58.72 0.47 -41.92
N PHE A 864 -57.58 0.15 -42.54
CA PHE A 864 -56.28 0.05 -41.87
C PHE A 864 -55.92 1.36 -41.18
N SER A 865 -56.06 2.50 -41.86
CA SER A 865 -55.71 3.82 -41.29
C SER A 865 -56.58 4.18 -40.08
N LYS A 866 -57.87 3.84 -40.12
CA LYS A 866 -58.78 4.00 -38.96
C LYS A 866 -58.44 3.03 -37.83
N GLY A 867 -58.20 1.76 -38.15
CA GLY A 867 -57.79 0.75 -37.17
C GLY A 867 -56.46 1.09 -36.50
N PHE A 868 -55.50 1.62 -37.27
CA PHE A 868 -54.21 2.10 -36.79
C PHE A 868 -54.41 3.25 -35.80
N LEU A 869 -55.29 4.21 -36.09
CA LEU A 869 -55.61 5.31 -35.15
C LEU A 869 -56.19 4.80 -33.83
N VAL A 870 -57.07 3.80 -33.88
CA VAL A 870 -57.66 3.18 -32.68
C VAL A 870 -56.60 2.43 -31.87
N ALA A 871 -55.76 1.62 -32.52
CA ALA A 871 -54.65 0.92 -31.84
C ALA A 871 -53.66 1.92 -31.23
N LEU A 872 -53.36 3.01 -31.94
CA LEU A 872 -52.46 4.07 -31.50
C LEU A 872 -52.93 4.67 -30.17
N ILE A 873 -54.18 5.10 -30.06
CA ILE A 873 -54.68 5.70 -28.81
C ILE A 873 -54.80 4.69 -27.65
N GLN A 874 -54.84 3.40 -27.94
CA GLN A 874 -54.86 2.34 -26.92
C GLN A 874 -53.46 2.06 -26.36
N VAL A 875 -52.41 2.18 -27.17
CA VAL A 875 -51.02 1.89 -26.76
C VAL A 875 -50.29 3.12 -26.20
N LEU A 876 -50.47 4.29 -26.82
CA LEU A 876 -49.74 5.52 -26.47
C LEU A 876 -49.74 5.88 -24.97
N PRO A 877 -50.86 5.75 -24.23
CA PRO A 877 -50.87 6.08 -22.80
C PRO A 877 -49.98 5.20 -21.92
N TRP A 878 -49.58 4.03 -22.39
CA TRP A 878 -48.78 3.04 -21.64
C TRP A 878 -47.31 3.04 -22.05
N CYS A 879 -46.97 3.82 -23.07
CA CYS A 879 -45.62 3.91 -23.61
C CYS A 879 -44.69 4.67 -22.66
N SER A 880 -43.49 4.14 -22.47
CA SER A 880 -42.35 4.96 -22.07
C SER A 880 -41.90 5.88 -23.22
N HIS A 881 -40.96 6.78 -22.95
CA HIS A 881 -40.41 7.66 -23.99
C HIS A 881 -39.78 6.86 -25.14
N SER A 882 -39.03 5.79 -24.83
CA SER A 882 -38.40 4.98 -25.88
C SER A 882 -39.41 4.19 -26.72
N GLU A 883 -40.48 3.68 -26.11
CA GLU A 883 -41.58 2.97 -26.80
C GLU A 883 -42.35 3.91 -27.71
N TRP A 884 -42.70 5.10 -27.21
CA TRP A 884 -43.35 6.14 -27.99
C TRP A 884 -42.53 6.52 -29.23
N LYS A 885 -41.23 6.75 -29.06
CA LYS A 885 -40.32 7.07 -30.18
C LYS A 885 -40.25 5.94 -31.21
N ARG A 886 -40.29 4.68 -30.78
CA ARG A 886 -40.36 3.53 -31.70
C ARG A 886 -41.65 3.54 -32.51
N LEU A 887 -42.79 3.84 -31.88
CA LEU A 887 -44.08 3.95 -32.59
C LEU A 887 -44.12 5.14 -33.54
N MET A 888 -43.48 6.27 -33.20
CA MET A 888 -43.40 7.39 -34.12
C MET A 888 -42.62 7.06 -35.38
N HIS A 889 -41.54 6.30 -35.26
CA HIS A 889 -40.82 5.77 -36.40
C HIS A 889 -41.70 4.83 -37.25
N VAL A 890 -42.55 4.02 -36.62
CA VAL A 890 -43.52 3.16 -37.34
C VAL A 890 -44.49 4.02 -38.15
N ALA A 891 -45.08 5.05 -37.55
CA ALA A 891 -46.00 5.96 -38.23
C ALA A 891 -45.32 6.67 -39.42
N GLU A 892 -44.10 7.18 -39.22
CA GLU A 892 -43.28 7.79 -40.28
C GLU A 892 -43.05 6.83 -41.45
N ASN A 893 -42.63 5.60 -41.17
CA ASN A 893 -42.34 4.60 -42.18
C ASN A 893 -43.60 4.26 -43.01
N LEU A 894 -44.74 4.07 -42.35
CA LEU A 894 -46.00 3.76 -43.03
C LEU A 894 -46.53 4.93 -43.87
N LEU A 895 -46.35 6.17 -43.42
CA LEU A 895 -46.69 7.37 -44.20
C LEU A 895 -45.81 7.51 -45.44
N GLN A 896 -44.50 7.30 -45.30
CA GLN A 896 -43.55 7.36 -46.42
C GLN A 896 -43.82 6.26 -47.46
N ARG A 897 -44.20 5.06 -47.01
CA ARG A 897 -44.60 3.93 -47.87
C ARG A 897 -46.03 4.06 -48.41
N GLN A 898 -46.78 5.09 -48.02
CA GLN A 898 -48.19 5.31 -48.38
C GLN A 898 -49.14 4.17 -47.98
N VAL A 899 -48.75 3.37 -46.97
CA VAL A 899 -49.59 2.32 -46.39
C VAL A 899 -50.57 2.91 -45.37
N LEU A 900 -50.15 3.98 -44.68
CA LEU A 900 -51.00 4.77 -43.79
C LEU A 900 -51.46 6.04 -44.51
N HIS A 901 -52.77 6.24 -44.61
CA HIS A 901 -53.35 7.43 -45.21
C HIS A 901 -53.74 8.46 -44.15
N VAL A 902 -53.07 9.61 -44.18
CA VAL A 902 -53.43 10.80 -43.39
C VAL A 902 -53.45 12.01 -44.32
N PRO A 903 -54.49 12.85 -44.31
CA PRO A 903 -54.55 14.02 -45.17
C PRO A 903 -53.56 15.11 -44.71
N TYR A 904 -53.10 15.94 -45.65
CA TYR A 904 -52.18 17.05 -45.38
C TYR A 904 -52.81 18.22 -44.60
N THR A 905 -54.14 18.33 -44.63
CA THR A 905 -54.93 19.34 -43.91
C THR A 905 -56.21 18.73 -43.36
N LEU A 906 -56.88 19.50 -42.52
CA LEU A 906 -58.20 19.18 -41.99
C LEU A 906 -59.29 19.35 -43.06
N GLU A 907 -60.40 18.65 -42.89
CA GLU A 907 -61.52 18.52 -43.85
C GLU A 907 -62.16 19.86 -44.26
N TYR A 908 -61.97 20.91 -43.47
CA TYR A 908 -62.50 22.25 -43.69
C TYR A 908 -61.54 23.19 -44.45
N VAL A 909 -60.32 22.75 -44.77
CA VAL A 909 -59.39 23.51 -45.63
C VAL A 909 -59.66 23.14 -47.09
N GLN A 910 -60.49 23.94 -47.77
CA GLN A 910 -60.95 23.66 -49.14
C GLN A 910 -59.92 23.99 -50.24
N TYR A 911 -58.89 24.79 -49.93
CA TYR A 911 -57.85 25.19 -50.87
C TYR A 911 -56.47 25.11 -50.20
N MET A 912 -55.57 24.33 -50.78
CA MET A 912 -54.15 24.34 -50.40
C MET A 912 -53.47 25.59 -50.98
N PRO A 913 -52.55 26.24 -50.25
CA PRO A 913 -51.75 27.31 -50.82
C PRO A 913 -50.90 26.78 -51.98
N LEU A 914 -50.53 27.64 -52.94
CA LEU A 914 -49.65 27.32 -54.08
C LEU A 914 -48.17 27.15 -53.63
N LEU A 915 -47.95 26.38 -52.57
CA LEU A 915 -46.67 26.13 -51.92
C LEU A 915 -46.19 24.70 -52.21
N ASN A 916 -44.88 24.48 -52.29
CA ASN A 916 -44.33 23.13 -52.44
C ASN A 916 -44.23 22.43 -51.10
N LEU A 917 -45.34 21.87 -50.61
CA LEU A 917 -45.39 21.16 -49.32
C LEU A 917 -44.86 19.73 -49.35
N ARG A 918 -44.42 19.22 -50.52
CA ARG A 918 -43.90 17.83 -50.65
C ARG A 918 -42.76 17.51 -49.69
N PRO A 919 -41.76 18.39 -49.44
CA PRO A 919 -40.69 18.12 -48.48
C PRO A 919 -41.17 17.99 -47.03
N PHE A 920 -42.32 18.58 -46.71
CA PHE A 920 -42.90 18.60 -45.35
C PHE A 920 -44.15 17.71 -45.22
N ALA A 921 -44.42 16.89 -46.24
CA ALA A 921 -45.58 16.01 -46.33
C ALA A 921 -45.74 15.15 -45.08
N CYS A 922 -44.68 14.44 -44.68
CA CYS A 922 -44.69 13.57 -43.50
C CYS A 922 -44.91 14.37 -42.21
N HIS A 923 -44.27 15.53 -42.04
CA HIS A 923 -44.42 16.37 -40.85
C HIS A 923 -45.86 16.85 -40.66
N LEU A 924 -46.50 17.32 -41.73
CA LEU A 924 -47.90 17.74 -41.71
C LEU A 924 -48.83 16.56 -41.41
N GLN A 925 -48.61 15.42 -42.06
CA GLN A 925 -49.40 14.21 -41.84
C GLN A 925 -49.29 13.70 -40.40
N LEU A 926 -48.09 13.68 -39.81
CA LEU A 926 -47.91 13.31 -38.40
C LEU A 926 -48.59 14.30 -37.45
N SER A 927 -48.48 15.60 -37.73
CA SER A 927 -49.15 16.61 -36.92
C SER A 927 -50.69 16.45 -36.96
N VAL A 928 -51.25 16.12 -38.13
CA VAL A 928 -52.68 15.79 -38.28
C VAL A 928 -53.02 14.47 -37.58
N LEU A 929 -52.18 13.43 -37.69
CA LEU A 929 -52.38 12.13 -37.05
C LEU A 929 -52.48 12.29 -35.53
N PHE A 930 -51.58 13.07 -34.93
CA PHE A 930 -51.64 13.39 -33.49
C PHE A 930 -52.93 14.10 -33.14
N LEU A 931 -53.31 15.14 -33.88
CA LEU A 931 -54.56 15.85 -33.64
C LEU A 931 -55.76 14.90 -33.70
N ARG A 932 -55.83 14.00 -34.69
CA ARG A 932 -56.91 13.00 -34.78
C ARG A 932 -56.87 11.99 -33.64
N GLY A 933 -55.68 11.61 -33.18
CA GLY A 933 -55.49 10.74 -32.02
C GLY A 933 -56.06 11.36 -30.75
N PHE A 934 -55.68 12.61 -30.46
CA PHE A 934 -56.21 13.36 -29.32
C PHE A 934 -57.71 13.67 -29.46
N GLN A 935 -58.22 13.94 -30.66
CA GLN A 935 -59.68 14.08 -30.88
C GLN A 935 -60.44 12.82 -30.48
N LEU A 936 -59.91 11.63 -30.80
CA LEU A 936 -60.53 10.37 -30.43
C LEU A 936 -60.36 10.08 -28.93
N LEU A 937 -59.16 10.27 -28.40
CA LEU A 937 -58.82 10.00 -26.99
C LEU A 937 -59.59 10.93 -26.04
N CYS A 938 -59.79 12.21 -26.39
CA CYS A 938 -60.58 13.18 -25.62
C CYS A 938 -62.09 13.11 -25.93
N SER A 939 -62.53 12.22 -26.84
CA SER A 939 -63.95 12.06 -27.14
C SER A 939 -64.71 11.47 -25.96
N SER A 940 -66.04 11.62 -25.95
CA SER A 940 -66.90 11.01 -24.93
C SER A 940 -66.80 9.48 -24.82
N SER A 941 -66.27 8.81 -25.86
CA SER A 941 -66.09 7.36 -25.86
C SER A 941 -64.84 6.92 -25.08
N CYS A 942 -63.86 7.80 -24.93
CA CYS A 942 -62.55 7.51 -24.33
C CYS A 942 -62.22 8.41 -23.13
N SER A 943 -63.04 9.41 -22.83
CA SER A 943 -62.78 10.43 -21.79
C SER A 943 -62.60 9.86 -20.38
N SER A 944 -63.06 8.63 -20.11
CA SER A 944 -62.90 7.93 -18.83
C SER A 944 -61.73 6.94 -18.81
N TRP A 945 -60.98 6.78 -19.90
CA TRP A 945 -59.91 5.78 -19.99
C TRP A 945 -58.66 6.15 -19.19
N LEU A 946 -58.42 7.44 -18.97
CA LEU A 946 -57.17 7.94 -18.39
C LEU A 946 -57.42 8.75 -17.11
N ALA A 947 -56.60 8.47 -16.10
CA ALA A 947 -56.50 9.29 -14.89
C ALA A 947 -55.77 10.62 -15.17
N PRO A 948 -55.92 11.66 -14.32
CA PRO A 948 -55.27 12.97 -14.52
C PRO A 948 -53.75 12.88 -14.73
N GLU A 949 -53.07 12.00 -14.01
CA GLU A 949 -51.62 11.80 -14.10
C GLU A 949 -51.21 11.18 -15.44
N ALA A 950 -52.07 10.33 -16.02
CA ALA A 950 -51.86 9.74 -17.34
C ALA A 950 -52.00 10.78 -18.47
N TRP A 951 -52.89 11.75 -18.32
CA TRP A 951 -53.02 12.86 -19.27
C TRP A 951 -51.75 13.69 -19.34
N LEU A 952 -51.17 14.03 -18.18
CA LEU A 952 -49.92 14.78 -18.13
C LEU A 952 -48.79 14.04 -18.85
N HIS A 953 -48.64 12.73 -18.59
CA HIS A 953 -47.64 11.88 -19.25
C HIS A 953 -47.79 11.85 -20.78
N VAL A 954 -49.00 11.61 -21.27
CA VAL A 954 -49.29 11.58 -22.71
C VAL A 954 -49.04 12.94 -23.36
N VAL A 955 -49.40 14.03 -22.68
CA VAL A 955 -49.13 15.39 -23.16
C VAL A 955 -47.64 15.67 -23.23
N GLN A 956 -46.84 15.25 -22.24
CA GLN A 956 -45.39 15.39 -22.26
C GLN A 956 -44.76 14.64 -23.45
N LEU A 957 -45.18 13.40 -23.73
CA LEU A 957 -44.70 12.63 -24.87
C LEU A 957 -45.09 13.26 -26.22
N TYR A 958 -46.31 13.77 -26.31
CA TYR A 958 -46.78 14.53 -27.48
C TYR A 958 -45.96 15.80 -27.71
N CYS A 959 -45.73 16.60 -26.66
CA CYS A 959 -44.90 17.80 -26.70
C CYS A 959 -43.46 17.49 -27.14
N GLY A 960 -42.87 16.41 -26.62
CA GLY A 960 -41.57 15.93 -27.07
C GLY A 960 -41.56 15.61 -28.56
N SER A 961 -42.59 14.92 -29.06
CA SER A 961 -42.70 14.57 -30.49
C SER A 961 -42.88 15.79 -31.40
N LEU A 962 -43.64 16.79 -30.95
CA LEU A 962 -43.77 18.05 -31.69
C LEU A 962 -42.44 18.81 -31.76
N THR A 963 -41.65 18.75 -30.69
CA THR A 963 -40.32 19.38 -30.62
C THR A 963 -39.34 18.67 -31.58
N ASP A 964 -39.36 17.34 -31.62
CA ASP A 964 -38.59 16.53 -32.57
C ASP A 964 -39.02 16.83 -34.02
N LEU A 965 -40.33 16.90 -34.28
CA LEU A 965 -40.86 17.27 -35.59
C LEU A 965 -40.42 18.67 -36.02
N LEU A 966 -40.50 19.65 -35.13
CA LEU A 966 -40.07 21.03 -35.40
C LEU A 966 -38.56 21.10 -35.71
N THR A 967 -37.76 20.32 -34.98
CA THR A 967 -36.32 20.20 -35.25
C THR A 967 -36.06 19.56 -36.63
N SER A 968 -36.84 18.55 -37.01
CA SER A 968 -36.77 17.91 -38.32
C SER A 968 -37.20 18.84 -39.47
N VAL A 969 -38.22 19.68 -39.25
CA VAL A 969 -38.65 20.74 -40.18
C VAL A 969 -37.50 21.72 -40.41
N LYS A 970 -36.83 22.16 -39.34
CA LYS A 970 -35.65 23.05 -39.43
C LYS A 970 -34.49 22.41 -40.19
N ALA A 971 -34.21 21.14 -39.95
CA ALA A 971 -33.16 20.40 -40.66
C ALA A 971 -33.47 20.29 -42.16
N THR A 972 -34.73 19.98 -42.51
CA THR A 972 -35.20 19.88 -43.91
C THR A 972 -35.13 21.24 -44.63
N ALA A 973 -35.34 22.34 -43.90
CA ALA A 973 -35.27 23.69 -44.45
C ALA A 973 -33.83 24.23 -44.65
N GLY A 974 -32.83 23.71 -43.93
CA GLY A 974 -31.44 24.22 -43.94
C GLY A 974 -31.26 25.63 -43.30
N PRO A 975 -30.01 26.07 -43.03
CA PRO A 975 -29.74 27.35 -42.39
C PRO A 975 -30.17 28.55 -43.25
N PRO A 976 -30.70 29.65 -42.66
CA PRO A 976 -31.21 30.80 -43.42
C PRO A 976 -30.17 31.51 -44.30
N SER A 977 -28.87 31.36 -43.99
CA SER A 977 -27.77 32.15 -44.55
C SER A 977 -27.04 31.52 -45.75
N GLN A 978 -27.35 30.29 -46.14
CA GLN A 978 -26.74 29.62 -47.30
C GLN A 978 -27.83 29.04 -48.21
N ARG A 979 -28.37 29.86 -49.14
CA ARG A 979 -29.31 29.37 -50.15
C ARG A 979 -28.98 29.94 -51.53
N SER A 980 -28.50 29.05 -52.40
CA SER A 980 -28.48 29.23 -53.86
C SER A 980 -29.52 28.32 -54.48
N GLY A 981 -30.59 28.90 -55.02
CA GLY A 981 -31.33 28.36 -56.18
C GLY A 981 -32.39 27.26 -55.99
N ASP A 982 -32.27 26.31 -55.06
CA ASP A 982 -33.11 25.08 -55.13
C ASP A 982 -33.60 24.48 -53.79
N GLY A 983 -33.47 25.20 -52.67
CA GLY A 983 -33.94 24.77 -51.34
C GLY A 983 -35.28 25.38 -50.93
N SER A 984 -36.14 24.60 -50.23
CA SER A 984 -37.49 24.99 -49.76
C SER A 984 -37.58 26.44 -49.26
N SER A 985 -38.57 27.20 -49.73
CA SER A 985 -38.74 28.60 -49.41
C SER A 985 -39.16 28.80 -47.93
N PRO A 986 -38.81 29.94 -47.31
CA PRO A 986 -39.20 30.27 -45.94
C PRO A 986 -40.74 30.30 -45.75
N GLN A 987 -41.52 30.40 -46.83
CA GLN A 987 -42.98 30.42 -46.79
C GLN A 987 -43.57 29.04 -46.49
N GLU A 988 -42.97 27.96 -46.99
CA GLU A 988 -43.43 26.60 -46.68
C GLU A 988 -43.18 26.24 -45.21
N VAL A 989 -42.03 26.66 -44.66
CA VAL A 989 -41.70 26.43 -43.26
C VAL A 989 -42.64 27.22 -42.35
N SER A 990 -42.90 28.49 -42.65
CA SER A 990 -43.88 29.31 -41.92
C SER A 990 -45.27 28.68 -41.94
N PHE A 991 -45.72 28.15 -43.09
CA PHE A 991 -46.99 27.45 -43.18
C PHE A 991 -47.04 26.21 -42.28
N VAL A 992 -45.99 25.38 -42.28
CA VAL A 992 -45.90 24.19 -41.42
C VAL A 992 -45.93 24.57 -39.93
N CYS A 993 -45.17 25.59 -39.53
CA CYS A 993 -45.20 26.08 -38.14
C CYS A 993 -46.60 26.58 -37.73
N ILE A 994 -47.29 27.32 -38.61
CA ILE A 994 -48.67 27.77 -38.37
C ILE A 994 -49.59 26.56 -38.20
N GLN A 995 -49.52 25.55 -39.06
CA GLN A 995 -50.35 24.34 -38.95
C GLN A 995 -50.08 23.57 -37.64
N MET A 996 -48.81 23.36 -37.30
CA MET A 996 -48.43 22.70 -36.05
C MET A 996 -48.94 23.47 -34.82
N PHE A 997 -48.84 24.81 -34.84
CA PHE A 997 -49.38 25.67 -33.78
C PHE A 997 -50.90 25.52 -33.66
N CYS A 998 -51.62 25.51 -34.79
CA CYS A 998 -53.07 25.30 -34.81
C CYS A 998 -53.44 23.93 -34.22
N HIS A 999 -52.76 22.86 -34.61
CA HIS A 999 -53.02 21.52 -34.11
C HIS A 999 -52.73 21.41 -32.61
N LEU A 1000 -51.64 22.00 -32.13
CA LEU A 1000 -51.30 22.06 -30.71
C LEU A 1000 -52.39 22.77 -29.90
N LEU A 1001 -52.87 23.93 -30.35
CA LEU A 1001 -53.93 24.65 -29.64
C LEU A 1001 -55.27 23.94 -29.67
N HIS A 1002 -55.59 23.23 -30.75
CA HIS A 1002 -56.77 22.36 -30.77
C HIS A 1002 -56.67 21.25 -29.72
N VAL A 1003 -55.51 20.59 -29.61
CA VAL A 1003 -55.27 19.59 -28.55
C VAL A 1003 -55.42 20.23 -27.18
N ALA A 1004 -54.79 21.38 -26.94
CA ALA A 1004 -54.89 22.11 -25.68
C ALA A 1004 -56.34 22.44 -25.29
N ALA A 1005 -57.19 22.78 -26.26
CA ALA A 1005 -58.60 23.09 -26.02
C ALA A 1005 -59.46 21.85 -25.68
N MET A 1006 -59.03 20.63 -26.05
CA MET A 1006 -59.76 19.38 -25.80
C MET A 1006 -59.36 18.68 -24.49
N LEU A 1007 -58.21 19.02 -23.91
CA LEU A 1007 -57.68 18.32 -22.75
C LEU A 1007 -58.52 18.55 -21.48
N PRO A 1008 -58.68 17.52 -20.63
CA PRO A 1008 -59.43 17.65 -19.38
C PRO A 1008 -58.61 18.32 -18.26
N GLY A 1009 -58.96 19.55 -17.85
CA GLY A 1009 -58.59 20.15 -16.55
C GLY A 1009 -57.17 20.74 -16.38
N GLU A 1010 -56.93 21.37 -15.22
CA GLU A 1010 -55.69 22.12 -14.88
C GLU A 1010 -54.49 21.17 -14.63
N GLY A 1011 -53.31 21.51 -15.16
CA GLY A 1011 -52.04 20.79 -14.93
C GLY A 1011 -51.29 20.34 -16.18
N CYS A 1012 -51.95 20.25 -17.35
CA CYS A 1012 -51.31 19.90 -18.62
C CYS A 1012 -50.81 21.11 -19.43
N GLY A 1013 -51.07 22.34 -18.96
CA GLY A 1013 -50.82 23.57 -19.71
C GLY A 1013 -49.33 23.87 -19.92
N GLU A 1014 -48.50 23.71 -18.90
CA GLU A 1014 -47.09 24.15 -18.93
C GLU A 1014 -46.26 23.51 -20.08
N PRO A 1015 -46.26 22.18 -20.28
CA PRO A 1015 -45.54 21.58 -21.42
C PRO A 1015 -46.04 22.10 -22.78
N LEU A 1016 -47.33 22.37 -22.91
CA LEU A 1016 -47.94 22.89 -24.14
C LEU A 1016 -47.52 24.34 -24.41
N VAL A 1017 -47.40 25.18 -23.36
CA VAL A 1017 -46.88 26.55 -23.46
C VAL A 1017 -45.48 26.55 -24.05
N VAL A 1018 -44.59 25.72 -23.52
CA VAL A 1018 -43.18 25.67 -23.93
C VAL A 1018 -43.06 25.34 -25.41
N VAL A 1019 -43.74 24.29 -25.87
CA VAL A 1019 -43.70 23.88 -27.28
C VAL A 1019 -44.38 24.92 -28.18
N ALA A 1020 -45.49 25.52 -27.75
CA ALA A 1020 -46.15 26.58 -28.50
C ALA A 1020 -45.24 27.80 -28.70
N LEU A 1021 -44.50 28.21 -27.66
CA LEU A 1021 -43.52 29.28 -27.74
C LEU A 1021 -42.33 28.94 -28.66
N GLU A 1022 -41.86 27.70 -28.64
CA GLU A 1022 -40.80 27.24 -29.53
C GLU A 1022 -41.27 27.25 -31.00
N ILE A 1023 -42.48 26.75 -31.30
CA ILE A 1023 -43.08 26.81 -32.64
C ILE A 1023 -43.18 28.27 -33.12
N LEU A 1024 -43.68 29.18 -32.27
CA LEU A 1024 -43.77 30.61 -32.61
C LEU A 1024 -42.40 31.25 -32.84
N SER A 1025 -41.39 30.84 -32.09
CA SER A 1025 -40.01 31.34 -32.24
C SER A 1025 -39.37 30.84 -33.54
N GLN A 1026 -39.65 29.60 -33.95
CA GLN A 1026 -39.22 29.10 -35.26
C GLN A 1026 -39.96 29.81 -36.40
N TYR A 1027 -41.28 30.00 -36.28
CA TYR A 1027 -42.05 30.81 -37.24
C TYR A 1027 -41.46 32.22 -37.39
N GLU A 1028 -41.16 32.90 -36.28
CA GLU A 1028 -40.53 34.23 -36.26
C GLU A 1028 -39.21 34.25 -37.03
N ALA A 1029 -38.33 33.28 -36.77
CA ALA A 1029 -37.01 33.19 -37.39
C ALA A 1029 -37.09 33.03 -38.93
N PHE A 1030 -37.96 32.14 -39.43
CA PHE A 1030 -38.12 31.92 -40.86
C PHE A 1030 -38.90 33.03 -41.56
N SER A 1031 -39.90 33.59 -40.89
CA SER A 1031 -40.70 34.69 -41.40
C SER A 1031 -39.88 35.99 -41.54
N ASN A 1032 -38.96 36.24 -40.61
CA ASN A 1032 -38.00 37.35 -40.70
C ASN A 1032 -36.92 37.15 -41.78
N ALA A 1033 -36.60 35.90 -42.12
CA ALA A 1033 -35.64 35.57 -43.17
C ALA A 1033 -36.24 35.66 -44.60
N ASP A 1034 -37.57 35.82 -44.75
CA ASP A 1034 -38.21 35.98 -46.06
C ASP A 1034 -38.07 37.42 -46.60
N VAL A 1035 -37.38 37.56 -47.73
CA VAL A 1035 -37.11 38.84 -48.42
C VAL A 1035 -38.18 39.17 -49.47
N SER A 1036 -39.26 38.38 -49.58
CA SER A 1036 -40.32 38.61 -50.56
C SER A 1036 -41.05 39.95 -50.34
N PRO A 1037 -41.40 40.68 -51.42
CA PRO A 1037 -42.00 42.01 -51.33
C PRO A 1037 -43.39 42.02 -50.65
N SER A 1038 -44.08 40.88 -50.61
CA SER A 1038 -45.37 40.71 -49.94
C SER A 1038 -45.27 40.25 -48.47
N ASN A 1039 -44.05 40.00 -47.95
CA ASN A 1039 -43.85 39.42 -46.63
C ASN A 1039 -44.45 40.25 -45.49
N THR A 1040 -44.32 41.59 -45.53
CA THR A 1040 -44.85 42.48 -44.48
C THR A 1040 -46.37 42.37 -44.33
N LEU A 1041 -47.12 42.35 -45.44
CA LEU A 1041 -48.57 42.19 -45.42
C LEU A 1041 -48.96 40.78 -44.97
N ARG A 1042 -48.25 39.76 -45.46
CA ARG A 1042 -48.51 38.36 -45.10
C ARG A 1042 -48.28 38.13 -43.60
N ARG A 1043 -47.18 38.62 -43.03
CA ARG A 1043 -46.89 38.55 -41.59
C ARG A 1043 -47.97 39.20 -40.74
N ALA A 1044 -48.51 40.35 -41.16
CA ALA A 1044 -49.60 41.01 -40.44
C ALA A 1044 -50.88 40.14 -40.44
N ASN A 1045 -51.22 39.53 -41.58
CA ASN A 1045 -52.37 38.63 -41.69
C ASN A 1045 -52.17 37.32 -40.90
N GLU A 1046 -50.99 36.71 -41.00
CA GLU A 1046 -50.63 35.49 -40.27
C GLU A 1046 -50.62 35.73 -38.75
N ARG A 1047 -50.08 36.87 -38.30
CA ARG A 1047 -50.14 37.28 -36.89
C ARG A 1047 -51.58 37.42 -36.40
N HIS A 1048 -52.42 38.16 -37.13
CA HIS A 1048 -53.83 38.33 -36.76
C HIS A 1048 -54.55 36.97 -36.70
N PHE A 1049 -54.24 36.05 -37.60
CA PHE A 1049 -54.78 34.69 -37.58
C PHE A 1049 -54.32 33.90 -36.34
N LEU A 1050 -53.03 33.94 -36.01
CA LEU A 1050 -52.47 33.29 -34.82
C LEU A 1050 -53.06 33.88 -33.51
N GLU A 1051 -53.25 35.20 -33.45
CA GLU A 1051 -53.93 35.89 -32.34
C GLU A 1051 -55.37 35.40 -32.19
N ALA A 1052 -56.14 35.36 -33.30
CA ALA A 1052 -57.52 34.91 -33.30
C ALA A 1052 -57.69 33.44 -32.88
N ILE A 1053 -56.75 32.55 -33.23
CA ILE A 1053 -56.80 31.15 -32.75
C ILE A 1053 -56.46 31.08 -31.28
N THR A 1054 -55.46 31.85 -30.83
CA THR A 1054 -55.01 31.87 -29.43
C THR A 1054 -56.12 32.37 -28.50
N ASP A 1055 -56.97 33.30 -28.95
CA ASP A 1055 -58.13 33.78 -28.19
C ASP A 1055 -59.12 32.68 -27.80
N ASN A 1056 -59.18 31.59 -28.58
CA ASN A 1056 -60.07 30.44 -28.33
C ASN A 1056 -59.51 29.44 -27.30
N VAL A 1057 -58.30 29.66 -26.77
CA VAL A 1057 -57.70 28.79 -25.75
C VAL A 1057 -58.37 29.03 -24.39
N GLY A 1058 -58.89 27.94 -23.79
CA GLY A 1058 -59.59 28.00 -22.50
C GLY A 1058 -58.69 28.30 -21.29
N ASP A 1059 -57.43 27.85 -21.34
CA ASP A 1059 -56.42 28.09 -20.31
C ASP A 1059 -55.93 29.56 -20.34
N ARG A 1060 -56.07 30.26 -19.20
CA ARG A 1060 -55.77 31.69 -19.11
C ARG A 1060 -54.27 31.99 -19.12
N GLU A 1061 -53.46 31.16 -18.50
CA GLU A 1061 -52.01 31.38 -18.38
C GLU A 1061 -51.33 31.11 -19.73
N LEU A 1062 -51.69 30.01 -20.38
CA LEU A 1062 -51.27 29.68 -21.74
C LEU A 1062 -51.70 30.77 -22.72
N ARG A 1063 -52.97 31.16 -22.71
CA ARG A 1063 -53.48 32.22 -23.61
C ARG A 1063 -52.75 33.54 -23.42
N SER A 1064 -52.57 34.01 -22.18
CA SER A 1064 -51.93 35.30 -21.90
C SER A 1064 -50.45 35.31 -22.33
N THR A 1065 -49.72 34.22 -22.07
CA THR A 1065 -48.31 34.07 -22.45
C THR A 1065 -48.13 34.06 -23.97
N LEU A 1066 -48.99 33.33 -24.69
CA LEU A 1066 -48.96 33.26 -26.15
C LEU A 1066 -49.33 34.61 -26.79
N LEU A 1067 -50.40 35.27 -26.34
CA LEU A 1067 -50.77 36.61 -26.82
C LEU A 1067 -49.65 37.62 -26.57
N GLN A 1068 -48.94 37.53 -25.44
CA GLN A 1068 -47.77 38.38 -25.18
C GLN A 1068 -46.64 38.12 -26.19
N LYS A 1069 -46.33 36.85 -26.50
CA LYS A 1069 -45.32 36.50 -27.52
C LYS A 1069 -45.75 36.98 -28.91
N LEU A 1070 -46.99 36.74 -29.31
CA LEU A 1070 -47.57 37.17 -30.59
C LEU A 1070 -47.56 38.70 -30.73
N SER A 1071 -47.81 39.44 -29.64
CA SER A 1071 -47.81 40.90 -29.65
C SER A 1071 -46.45 41.50 -30.06
N LYS A 1072 -45.36 40.76 -29.78
CA LYS A 1072 -43.98 41.10 -30.10
C LYS A 1072 -43.53 40.63 -31.49
N LEU A 1073 -44.27 39.70 -32.13
CA LEU A 1073 -43.99 39.24 -33.49
C LEU A 1073 -44.33 40.37 -34.49
N GLY A 1074 -43.34 41.17 -34.88
CA GLY A 1074 -43.52 42.28 -35.83
C GLY A 1074 -43.37 43.69 -35.24
N ALA A 1075 -42.87 43.80 -34.01
CA ALA A 1075 -42.30 45.06 -33.48
C ALA A 1075 -40.88 45.31 -34.02
#